data_AF-A0A0F3HHB1-F1
#
_entry.id   AF-A0A0F3HHB1-F1
#
_cell.length_a   1.000
_cell.length_b   1.000
_cell.length_c   1.000
_cell.angle_alpha   90.00
_cell.angle_beta   90.00
_cell.angle_gamma   90.00
#
_symmetry.space_group_name_H-M   'P 1'
#
loop_
_entity.id
_entity.type
_entity.pdbx_description
1 polymer ?
#
loop_
_entity_poly.entity_id
_entity_poly.type
_entity_poly.pdbx_seq_one_letter_code
_entity_poly.pdbx_strand_id
1 'polypeptide(L)'
;MKGQDFVTDLSVADHIMVHYADKTKDVFAITSQNSGLTAIKEYKIADLDVLYTPDMLVKDRSALAKDLTSILKTVDLQSEGVYQVLDDQTTSLDKKVEAVKNWYLEESFAEVKAQLGTLVDKLLTNLDYQWNDSPASTAALKQKVQDHQSAIMLGLAYLNRYYGIRFADYNLKELMLFKPDFYGQNVDVLDRLIELGSRESNLKGDQTHETFARVLAKDTKSEDLHAFLDYNRQLLTTDKDMNDWFVNATKGHVYIAERASKNQEIANRKHRAYDNLNNWLHRNMILPLLNVKKAQMFLISNYNTITFGSADKSGKTIDQMKADIDLVADRQLTYLDFWYRLAADDVKDRMVKSDFNVATPVWEGYRVDGRGWIERYGHTSGMADYAPIREVFGPAGRYYKDNKLGAYASIYPKINARDAVHFVEIDMMSEYGLSVYTHETTHVNDRIVYLGGYKHREGTYVEAYAQGMLQSPAEEGHQGEYGALGLNMAYMRPNDGDQWYNPDPTKLQTRQQIDHYMKGYNEALMLLDYLEGERVLAKNDLALKKAWFSKMTKQMRYQDQDNKLLAPNQWDYVRPLTDEEAKTQLNSVDDLIKHNIITNRHYQGTYRPEELKTAYVNVKMVDAIYGGNTSQGAPGAISFKHNAFRMWGYYGYENGFLGYASNKYKDEALSEGRDTLGDDFIIQKVSKGKFQNLEEWKKAWFDAIITKAKRGIHSFEIDGQQIDSYEKLQDLFDQAVETDYRNFKYGGSVANYTVALKKKVFQKLLQVTDAFSSELFPKG
;
A
#
# COMPACT_ATOMS: atom_id res chain seq x y z
N MET A 1 13.15 7.68 -42.07
CA MET A 1 13.69 6.94 -40.91
C MET A 1 15.15 6.63 -41.15
N LYS A 2 15.95 6.54 -40.08
CA LYS A 2 17.32 6.01 -40.10
C LYS A 2 17.33 4.71 -39.30
N GLY A 3 17.38 3.56 -39.97
CA GLY A 3 17.05 2.29 -39.34
C GLY A 3 15.67 2.36 -38.69
N GLN A 4 15.61 2.21 -37.36
CA GLN A 4 14.36 2.26 -36.58
C GLN A 4 14.05 3.64 -35.99
N ASP A 5 14.97 4.61 -36.13
CA ASP A 5 14.77 5.96 -35.62
C ASP A 5 13.96 6.82 -36.59
N PHE A 6 12.94 7.49 -36.08
CA PHE A 6 12.29 8.58 -36.80
C PHE A 6 13.26 9.75 -36.92
N VAL A 7 13.36 10.33 -38.11
CA VAL A 7 14.27 11.44 -38.39
C VAL A 7 13.55 12.49 -39.23
N THR A 8 13.85 13.76 -38.95
CA THR A 8 13.38 14.89 -39.75
C THR A 8 14.42 15.35 -40.78
N ASP A 9 15.71 15.07 -40.56
CA ASP A 9 16.72 15.22 -41.59
C ASP A 9 16.65 14.04 -42.56
N LEU A 10 16.11 14.31 -43.74
CA LEU A 10 15.95 13.29 -44.77
C LEU A 10 17.26 12.93 -45.46
N SER A 11 18.34 13.71 -45.31
CA SER A 11 19.64 13.37 -45.91
C SER A 11 20.23 12.07 -45.37
N VAL A 12 19.90 11.72 -44.13
CA VAL A 12 20.36 10.49 -43.47
C VAL A 12 19.34 9.35 -43.61
N ALA A 13 18.13 9.61 -44.10
CA ALA A 13 17.07 8.63 -44.14
C ALA A 13 17.41 7.47 -45.11
N ASP A 14 17.20 6.25 -44.64
CA ASP A 14 17.39 5.01 -45.42
C ASP A 14 16.11 4.17 -45.51
N HIS A 15 15.08 4.49 -44.73
CA HIS A 15 13.76 3.86 -44.80
C HIS A 15 12.62 4.89 -44.76
N ILE A 16 11.47 4.51 -45.31
CA ILE A 16 10.18 5.21 -45.16
C ILE A 16 9.17 4.26 -44.51
N MET A 17 8.42 4.76 -43.52
CA MET A 17 7.27 4.07 -42.96
C MET A 17 6.01 4.62 -43.61
N VAL A 18 5.25 3.75 -44.26
CA VAL A 18 3.92 4.08 -44.80
C VAL A 18 2.89 3.64 -43.77
N HIS A 19 2.15 4.60 -43.25
CA HIS A 19 1.09 4.39 -42.26
C HIS A 19 -0.28 4.48 -42.95
N TYR A 20 -0.96 3.35 -43.06
CA TYR A 20 -2.19 3.22 -43.85
C TYR A 20 -3.44 3.63 -43.07
N ALA A 21 -4.52 3.95 -43.80
CA ALA A 21 -5.79 4.34 -43.21
C ALA A 21 -6.46 3.23 -42.37
N ASP A 22 -6.15 1.96 -42.67
CA ASP A 22 -6.61 0.78 -41.95
C ASP A 22 -5.78 0.47 -40.68
N LYS A 23 -4.88 1.40 -40.29
CA LYS A 23 -4.00 1.31 -39.12
C LYS A 23 -2.89 0.25 -39.23
N THR A 24 -2.63 -0.24 -40.43
CA THR A 24 -1.43 -1.05 -40.71
C THR A 24 -0.25 -0.15 -41.08
N LYS A 25 0.95 -0.73 -41.10
CA LYS A 25 2.16 -0.06 -41.60
C LYS A 25 2.99 -1.02 -42.43
N ASP A 26 3.73 -0.43 -43.37
CA ASP A 26 4.87 -1.07 -44.02
C ASP A 26 6.11 -0.18 -43.90
N VAL A 27 7.29 -0.80 -43.89
CA VAL A 27 8.57 -0.11 -43.87
C VAL A 27 9.37 -0.53 -45.08
N PHE A 28 9.67 0.42 -45.95
CA PHE A 28 10.42 0.19 -47.18
C PHE A 28 11.78 0.86 -47.10
N ALA A 29 12.80 0.21 -47.66
CA ALA A 29 14.06 0.90 -47.91
C ALA A 29 13.84 2.00 -48.96
N ILE A 30 14.57 3.11 -48.82
CA ILE A 30 14.57 4.20 -49.80
C ILE A 30 15.96 4.47 -50.31
N THR A 31 16.06 4.87 -51.57
CA THR A 31 17.34 5.30 -52.16
C THR A 31 17.14 6.66 -52.81
N SER A 32 18.06 7.58 -52.54
CA SER A 32 18.06 8.90 -53.17
C SER A 32 18.07 8.76 -54.69
N GLN A 33 17.18 9.49 -55.35
CA GLN A 33 17.07 9.55 -56.79
C GLN A 33 17.20 11.01 -57.23
N ASN A 34 17.75 11.22 -58.42
CA ASN A 34 17.89 12.54 -59.01
C ASN A 34 17.21 12.53 -60.37
N SER A 35 15.97 13.02 -60.45
CA SER A 35 15.25 13.21 -61.72
C SER A 35 15.57 14.56 -62.39
N GLY A 36 16.45 15.37 -61.79
CA GLY A 36 16.80 16.71 -62.25
C GLY A 36 16.14 17.84 -61.45
N LEU A 37 15.28 17.55 -60.47
CA LEU A 37 14.74 18.53 -59.54
C LEU A 37 15.76 18.87 -58.44
N THR A 38 16.14 20.14 -58.33
CA THR A 38 17.11 20.60 -57.31
C THR A 38 16.48 21.19 -56.06
N ALA A 39 15.22 21.63 -56.16
CA ALA A 39 14.50 22.28 -55.08
C ALA A 39 13.89 21.30 -54.06
N ILE A 40 13.64 20.05 -54.47
CA ILE A 40 13.08 18.98 -53.63
C ILE A 40 13.95 17.73 -53.76
N LYS A 41 13.99 16.92 -52.70
CA LYS A 41 14.66 15.62 -52.74
C LYS A 41 13.71 14.56 -53.26
N GLU A 42 14.23 13.60 -54.01
CA GLU A 42 13.43 12.48 -54.49
C GLU A 42 14.02 11.17 -54.02
N TYR A 43 13.15 10.21 -53.76
CA TYR A 43 13.53 8.88 -53.32
C TYR A 43 12.78 7.83 -54.10
N LYS A 44 13.50 6.82 -54.57
CA LYS A 44 12.89 5.57 -55.00
C LYS A 44 12.52 4.76 -53.75
N ILE A 45 11.28 4.30 -53.68
CA ILE A 45 10.86 3.36 -52.65
C ILE A 45 11.14 1.94 -53.15
N ALA A 46 11.80 1.11 -52.34
CA ALA A 46 12.03 -0.29 -52.67
C ALA A 46 10.69 -1.03 -52.80
N ASP A 47 10.61 -1.98 -53.74
CA ASP A 47 9.45 -2.84 -54.00
C ASP A 47 8.16 -2.12 -54.47
N LEU A 48 8.16 -0.79 -54.48
CA LEU A 48 7.11 0.03 -55.04
C LEU A 48 7.66 0.76 -56.28
N ASP A 49 6.99 0.65 -57.43
CA ASP A 49 7.38 1.39 -58.65
C ASP A 49 6.90 2.85 -58.57
N VAL A 50 7.25 3.53 -57.48
CA VAL A 50 6.82 4.89 -57.16
C VAL A 50 8.00 5.74 -56.73
N LEU A 51 7.91 7.03 -57.07
CA LEU A 51 8.82 8.06 -56.60
C LEU A 51 8.17 8.80 -55.44
N TYR A 52 8.92 9.00 -54.36
CA TYR A 52 8.48 9.79 -53.22
C TYR A 52 9.26 11.10 -53.15
N THR A 53 8.53 12.20 -52.96
CA THR A 53 9.09 13.50 -52.59
C THR A 53 8.54 13.89 -51.22
N PRO A 54 9.38 14.33 -50.28
CA PRO A 54 8.92 14.92 -49.05
C PRO A 54 8.37 16.32 -49.29
N ASP A 55 7.46 16.76 -48.43
CA ASP A 55 6.98 18.15 -48.37
C ASP A 55 8.03 19.05 -47.67
N MET A 56 9.23 19.11 -48.26
CA MET A 56 10.39 19.83 -47.72
C MET A 56 11.27 20.35 -48.85
N LEU A 57 11.64 21.63 -48.79
CA LEU A 57 12.51 22.25 -49.79
C LEU A 57 14.00 22.14 -49.42
N VAL A 58 14.87 22.00 -50.42
CA VAL A 58 16.32 22.14 -50.27
C VAL A 58 16.65 23.63 -50.35
N LYS A 59 16.61 24.32 -49.20
CA LYS A 59 16.97 25.75 -49.09
C LYS A 59 17.92 26.03 -47.93
N ASP A 60 18.78 27.04 -48.07
CA ASP A 60 19.62 27.50 -46.97
C ASP A 60 18.77 28.28 -45.96
N ARG A 61 18.78 27.81 -44.72
CA ARG A 61 18.03 28.39 -43.59
C ARG A 61 18.95 28.87 -42.49
N SER A 62 20.27 28.80 -42.68
CA SER A 62 21.27 28.99 -41.64
C SER A 62 21.13 30.34 -40.92
N ALA A 63 20.92 31.42 -41.68
CA ALA A 63 20.73 32.76 -41.13
C ALA A 63 19.45 32.85 -40.27
N LEU A 64 18.32 32.35 -40.78
CA LEU A 64 17.05 32.36 -40.06
C LEU A 64 17.11 31.45 -38.82
N ALA A 65 17.67 30.26 -38.94
CA ALA A 65 17.86 29.33 -37.82
C ALA A 65 18.71 29.97 -36.72
N LYS A 66 19.79 30.68 -37.08
CA LYS A 66 20.63 31.42 -36.13
C LYS A 66 19.84 32.54 -35.44
N ASP A 67 19.06 33.31 -36.19
CA ASP A 67 18.21 34.38 -35.66
C ASP A 67 17.18 33.84 -34.65
N LEU A 68 16.40 32.83 -35.04
CA LEU A 68 15.37 32.24 -34.17
C LEU A 68 15.99 31.55 -32.95
N THR A 69 17.11 30.86 -33.12
CA THR A 69 17.88 30.30 -32.00
C THR A 69 18.31 31.41 -31.04
N SER A 70 18.79 32.54 -31.55
CA SER A 70 19.19 33.67 -30.71
C SER A 70 18.02 34.25 -29.92
N ILE A 71 16.82 34.32 -30.49
CA ILE A 71 15.60 34.76 -29.81
C ILE A 71 15.24 33.79 -28.68
N LEU A 72 15.03 32.52 -29.02
CA LEU A 72 14.58 31.50 -28.07
C LEU A 72 15.58 31.25 -26.94
N LYS A 73 16.89 31.41 -27.21
CA LYS A 73 17.95 31.23 -26.20
C LYS A 73 17.91 32.28 -25.08
N THR A 74 17.25 33.42 -25.30
CA THR A 74 17.09 34.47 -24.27
C THR A 74 16.09 34.07 -23.18
N VAL A 75 15.23 33.08 -23.43
CA VAL A 75 14.24 32.62 -22.45
C VAL A 75 14.94 31.79 -21.37
N ASP A 76 14.70 32.17 -20.12
CA ASP A 76 15.00 31.36 -18.94
C ASP A 76 13.69 30.88 -18.30
N LEU A 77 13.74 29.69 -17.68
CA LEU A 77 12.55 29.10 -17.07
C LEU A 77 11.98 29.99 -15.94
N GLN A 78 12.84 30.70 -15.22
CA GLN A 78 12.46 31.66 -14.17
C GLN A 78 12.54 33.09 -14.71
N SER A 79 11.66 33.45 -15.64
CA SER A 79 11.64 34.76 -16.31
C SER A 79 10.22 35.35 -16.40
N GLU A 80 10.14 36.67 -16.61
CA GLU A 80 8.87 37.39 -16.69
C GLU A 80 7.94 36.82 -17.77
N GLY A 81 8.48 36.45 -18.93
CA GLY A 81 7.69 35.87 -20.01
C GLY A 81 7.13 34.48 -19.68
N VAL A 82 7.78 33.70 -18.81
CA VAL A 82 7.23 32.43 -18.30
C VAL A 82 6.20 32.72 -17.22
N TYR A 83 6.44 33.68 -16.33
CA TYR A 83 5.49 34.05 -15.30
C TYR A 83 4.15 34.53 -15.87
N GLN A 84 4.14 35.15 -17.05
CA GLN A 84 2.92 35.55 -17.76
C GLN A 84 2.03 34.36 -18.20
N VAL A 85 2.55 33.14 -18.21
CA VAL A 85 1.79 31.90 -18.52
C VAL A 85 0.99 31.40 -17.32
N LEU A 86 1.35 31.82 -16.11
CA LEU A 86 0.67 31.42 -14.88
C LEU A 86 -0.79 31.90 -14.86
N ASP A 87 -1.69 31.09 -14.30
CA ASP A 87 -3.11 31.43 -14.21
C ASP A 87 -3.32 32.60 -13.23
N ASP A 88 -2.54 32.66 -12.13
CA ASP A 88 -2.59 33.75 -11.15
C ASP A 88 -1.41 34.72 -11.26
N GLN A 89 -1.66 35.80 -12.00
CA GLN A 89 -0.70 36.90 -12.21
C GLN A 89 -0.51 37.82 -10.99
N THR A 90 -1.39 37.74 -9.99
CA THR A 90 -1.44 38.67 -8.85
C THR A 90 -0.56 38.25 -7.67
N THR A 91 0.05 37.06 -7.75
CA THR A 91 0.91 36.51 -6.70
C THR A 91 2.27 37.19 -6.62
N SER A 92 2.92 37.09 -5.46
CA SER A 92 4.31 37.53 -5.28
C SER A 92 5.28 36.76 -6.17
N LEU A 93 6.44 37.37 -6.47
CA LEU A 93 7.49 36.73 -7.26
C LEU A 93 7.88 35.35 -6.70
N ASP A 94 8.02 35.22 -5.38
CA ASP A 94 8.35 33.93 -4.75
C ASP A 94 7.32 32.84 -5.04
N LYS A 95 6.03 33.19 -5.05
CA LYS A 95 4.95 32.25 -5.41
C LYS A 95 4.96 31.91 -6.89
N LYS A 96 5.30 32.86 -7.76
CA LYS A 96 5.48 32.62 -9.20
C LYS A 96 6.64 31.65 -9.45
N VAL A 97 7.77 31.87 -8.77
CA VAL A 97 8.93 30.96 -8.81
C VAL A 97 8.54 29.56 -8.36
N GLU A 98 7.82 29.45 -7.24
CA GLU A 98 7.33 28.17 -6.72
C GLU A 98 6.37 27.47 -7.68
N ALA A 99 5.43 28.20 -8.29
CA ALA A 99 4.48 27.66 -9.26
C ALA A 99 5.19 27.06 -10.48
N VAL A 100 6.22 27.73 -11.01
CA VAL A 100 7.03 27.20 -12.12
C VAL A 100 7.82 25.95 -11.72
N LYS A 101 8.39 25.92 -10.50
CA LYS A 101 9.08 24.72 -9.98
C LYS A 101 8.15 23.51 -9.85
N ASN A 102 6.87 23.73 -9.54
CA ASN A 102 5.87 22.67 -9.47
C ASN A 102 5.56 22.01 -10.83
N TRP A 103 6.04 22.54 -11.95
CA TRP A 103 5.94 21.87 -13.25
C TRP A 103 7.01 20.78 -13.45
N TYR A 104 8.12 20.82 -12.69
CA TYR A 104 9.26 19.91 -12.82
C TYR A 104 9.83 19.87 -14.26
N LEU A 105 9.98 21.05 -14.87
CA LEU A 105 10.50 21.18 -16.25
C LEU A 105 11.96 21.60 -16.31
N GLU A 106 12.65 21.83 -15.19
CA GLU A 106 14.02 22.37 -15.14
C GLU A 106 15.02 21.57 -15.99
N GLU A 107 15.09 20.25 -15.81
CA GLU A 107 16.01 19.38 -16.54
C GLU A 107 15.65 19.32 -18.03
N SER A 108 14.36 19.20 -18.33
CA SER A 108 13.88 19.15 -19.72
C SER A 108 14.12 20.47 -20.46
N PHE A 109 13.91 21.60 -19.78
CA PHE A 109 14.17 22.93 -20.31
C PHE A 109 15.66 23.15 -20.57
N ALA A 110 16.52 22.69 -19.65
CA ALA A 110 17.97 22.73 -19.84
C ALA A 110 18.42 21.87 -21.04
N GLU A 111 17.87 20.66 -21.20
CA GLU A 111 18.13 19.80 -22.37
C GLU A 111 17.71 20.48 -23.69
N VAL A 112 16.50 21.06 -23.72
CA VAL A 112 16.00 21.81 -24.88
C VAL A 112 16.92 23.00 -25.20
N LYS A 113 17.34 23.78 -24.19
CA LYS A 113 18.22 24.93 -24.38
C LYS A 113 19.61 24.51 -24.89
N ALA A 114 20.14 23.37 -24.44
CA ALA A 114 21.42 22.84 -24.91
C ALA A 114 21.37 22.36 -26.37
N GLN A 115 20.21 21.84 -26.81
CA GLN A 115 20.00 21.29 -28.15
C GLN A 115 19.28 22.26 -29.11
N LEU A 116 19.10 23.52 -28.71
CA LEU A 116 18.19 24.46 -29.35
C LEU A 116 18.50 24.70 -30.84
N GLY A 117 19.78 24.75 -31.22
CA GLY A 117 20.16 24.92 -32.63
C GLY A 117 19.62 23.80 -33.52
N THR A 118 19.74 22.55 -33.07
CA THR A 118 19.18 21.38 -33.77
C THR A 118 17.65 21.40 -33.76
N LEU A 119 17.04 21.73 -32.62
CA LEU A 119 15.57 21.77 -32.52
C LEU A 119 14.94 22.85 -33.43
N VAL A 120 15.58 24.02 -33.53
CA VAL A 120 15.13 25.11 -34.41
C VAL A 120 15.28 24.72 -35.88
N ASP A 121 16.38 24.07 -36.26
CA ASP A 121 16.57 23.56 -37.62
C ASP A 121 15.49 22.52 -38.00
N LYS A 122 15.22 21.59 -37.08
CA LYS A 122 14.12 20.61 -37.22
C LYS A 122 12.74 21.27 -37.28
N LEU A 123 12.50 22.31 -36.50
CA LEU A 123 11.26 23.06 -36.55
C LEU A 123 11.10 23.71 -37.94
N LEU A 124 12.09 24.46 -38.41
CA LEU A 124 12.05 25.12 -39.72
C LEU A 124 11.88 24.14 -40.89
N THR A 125 12.49 22.96 -40.82
CA THR A 125 12.30 21.93 -41.85
C THR A 125 10.91 21.30 -41.85
N ASN A 126 10.07 21.57 -40.85
CA ASN A 126 8.70 21.05 -40.74
C ASN A 126 7.64 22.17 -40.71
N LEU A 127 7.99 23.40 -41.08
CA LEU A 127 7.04 24.51 -41.21
C LEU A 127 6.74 24.85 -42.67
N ASP A 128 5.51 25.24 -42.96
CA ASP A 128 5.02 25.58 -44.31
C ASP A 128 5.68 26.83 -44.91
N TYR A 129 6.32 27.68 -44.08
CA TYR A 129 7.07 28.85 -44.56
C TYR A 129 8.12 28.48 -45.61
N GLN A 130 8.51 27.21 -45.67
CA GLN A 130 9.43 26.70 -46.67
C GLN A 130 9.03 27.13 -48.09
N TRP A 131 7.74 27.13 -48.38
CA TRP A 131 7.17 27.46 -49.69
C TRP A 131 7.11 28.96 -50.01
N ASN A 132 7.63 29.83 -49.12
CA ASN A 132 7.62 31.29 -49.29
C ASN A 132 8.98 31.91 -48.92
N ASP A 133 9.64 32.57 -49.88
CA ASP A 133 10.93 33.23 -49.66
C ASP A 133 10.82 34.77 -49.56
N SER A 134 9.61 35.30 -49.39
CA SER A 134 9.45 36.74 -49.21
C SER A 134 10.05 37.21 -47.88
N PRO A 135 10.75 38.37 -47.87
CA PRO A 135 11.25 38.98 -46.63
C PRO A 135 10.14 39.22 -45.60
N ALA A 136 8.92 39.53 -46.06
CA ALA A 136 7.76 39.74 -45.21
C ALA A 136 7.33 38.45 -44.48
N SER A 137 7.31 37.29 -45.15
CA SER A 137 7.00 36.01 -44.52
C SER A 137 8.05 35.61 -43.49
N THR A 138 9.33 35.81 -43.79
CA THR A 138 10.43 35.57 -42.85
C THR A 138 10.33 36.49 -41.62
N ALA A 139 10.03 37.78 -41.83
CA ALA A 139 9.83 38.74 -40.76
C ALA A 139 8.62 38.39 -39.89
N ALA A 140 7.51 37.96 -40.50
CA ALA A 140 6.32 37.52 -39.77
C ALA A 140 6.58 36.28 -38.90
N LEU A 141 7.31 35.29 -39.43
CA LEU A 141 7.72 34.11 -38.65
C LEU A 141 8.63 34.51 -37.47
N LYS A 142 9.61 35.39 -37.72
CA LYS A 142 10.50 35.90 -36.68
C LYS A 142 9.72 36.63 -35.58
N GLN A 143 8.76 37.48 -35.97
CA GLN A 143 7.89 38.19 -35.04
C GLN A 143 7.03 37.21 -34.23
N LYS A 144 6.40 36.22 -34.87
CA LYS A 144 5.62 35.17 -34.18
C LYS A 144 6.45 34.41 -33.16
N VAL A 145 7.68 34.03 -33.51
CA VAL A 145 8.61 33.37 -32.57
C VAL A 145 9.00 34.30 -31.42
N GLN A 146 9.23 35.58 -31.70
CA GLN A 146 9.58 36.57 -30.67
C GLN A 146 8.43 36.83 -29.69
N ASP A 147 7.20 36.98 -30.21
CA ASP A 147 6.00 37.24 -29.41
C ASP A 147 5.63 36.05 -28.51
N HIS A 148 5.95 34.83 -28.94
CA HIS A 148 5.60 33.60 -28.23
C HIS A 148 6.80 32.79 -27.72
N GLN A 149 7.99 33.40 -27.62
CA GLN A 149 9.24 32.70 -27.30
C GLN A 149 9.17 31.83 -26.03
N SER A 150 8.52 32.32 -24.96
CA SER A 150 8.34 31.58 -23.71
C SER A 150 7.45 30.35 -23.91
N ALA A 151 6.31 30.52 -24.58
CA ALA A 151 5.39 29.43 -24.86
C ALA A 151 6.04 28.35 -25.75
N ILE A 152 6.79 28.74 -26.77
CA ILE A 152 7.51 27.80 -27.63
C ILE A 152 8.52 26.97 -26.83
N MET A 153 9.34 27.62 -26.00
CA MET A 153 10.32 26.92 -25.16
C MET A 153 9.67 25.98 -24.14
N LEU A 154 8.54 26.39 -23.55
CA LEU A 154 7.78 25.56 -22.61
C LEU A 154 7.11 24.37 -23.30
N GLY A 155 6.53 24.57 -24.49
CA GLY A 155 5.96 23.49 -25.32
C GLY A 155 7.01 22.45 -25.71
N LEU A 156 8.21 22.90 -26.13
CA LEU A 156 9.34 22.03 -26.42
C LEU A 156 9.77 21.25 -25.17
N ALA A 157 9.91 21.92 -24.02
CA ALA A 157 10.29 21.29 -22.76
C ALA A 157 9.26 20.25 -22.29
N TYR A 158 7.97 20.52 -22.46
CA TYR A 158 6.91 19.60 -22.09
C TYR A 158 6.94 18.32 -22.95
N LEU A 159 6.97 18.47 -24.28
CA LEU A 159 7.01 17.32 -25.19
C LEU A 159 8.31 16.51 -25.03
N ASN A 160 9.44 17.20 -24.82
CA ASN A 160 10.73 16.56 -24.53
C ASN A 160 10.68 15.70 -23.25
N ARG A 161 9.90 16.12 -22.25
CA ARG A 161 9.79 15.42 -20.97
C ARG A 161 8.89 14.18 -21.04
N TYR A 162 7.73 14.29 -21.69
CA TYR A 162 6.65 13.30 -21.54
C TYR A 162 6.41 12.39 -22.75
N TYR A 163 6.97 12.71 -23.92
CA TYR A 163 6.67 12.00 -25.17
C TYR A 163 7.88 11.27 -25.76
N GLY A 164 8.92 11.03 -24.96
CA GLY A 164 10.06 10.15 -25.27
C GLY A 164 9.74 8.65 -25.18
N ILE A 165 8.50 8.28 -25.50
CA ILE A 165 7.92 6.97 -25.21
C ILE A 165 8.41 5.92 -26.20
N ARG A 166 8.79 4.76 -25.68
CA ARG A 166 9.27 3.62 -26.46
C ARG A 166 8.13 2.66 -26.83
N PHE A 167 8.12 2.23 -28.07
CA PHE A 167 7.25 1.18 -28.60
C PHE A 167 8.15 0.18 -29.32
N ALA A 168 8.53 -0.89 -28.61
CA ALA A 168 9.61 -1.80 -29.02
C ALA A 168 10.89 -1.00 -29.35
N ASP A 169 11.28 -0.97 -30.63
CA ASP A 169 12.47 -0.29 -31.11
C ASP A 169 12.21 1.17 -31.55
N TYR A 170 10.96 1.60 -31.60
CA TYR A 170 10.59 2.96 -32.02
C TYR A 170 10.52 3.91 -30.81
N ASN A 171 10.90 5.18 -31.02
CA ASN A 171 10.69 6.25 -30.04
C ASN A 171 9.84 7.38 -30.63
N LEU A 172 8.72 7.72 -29.99
CA LEU A 172 7.76 8.69 -30.54
C LEU A 172 8.20 10.15 -30.46
N LYS A 173 9.31 10.48 -29.78
CA LYS A 173 9.71 11.86 -29.51
C LYS A 173 9.75 12.74 -30.76
N GLU A 174 10.38 12.26 -31.83
CA GLU A 174 10.53 13.02 -33.07
C GLU A 174 9.17 13.22 -33.77
N LEU A 175 8.30 12.21 -33.75
CA LEU A 175 6.94 12.33 -34.30
C LEU A 175 6.12 13.34 -33.50
N MET A 176 6.18 13.25 -32.17
CA MET A 176 5.43 14.13 -31.30
C MET A 176 5.91 15.57 -31.33
N LEU A 177 7.20 15.83 -31.59
CA LEU A 177 7.74 17.18 -31.72
C LEU A 177 7.53 17.77 -33.11
N PHE A 178 7.72 17.00 -34.19
CA PHE A 178 7.91 17.59 -35.53
C PHE A 178 7.07 16.97 -36.65
N LYS A 179 6.45 15.80 -36.43
CA LYS A 179 5.63 15.10 -37.44
C LYS A 179 4.25 14.70 -36.89
N PRO A 180 3.44 15.65 -36.38
CA PRO A 180 2.06 15.36 -35.97
C PRO A 180 1.18 14.85 -37.12
N ASP A 181 1.53 15.23 -38.35
CA ASP A 181 0.93 14.75 -39.60
C ASP A 181 1.01 13.23 -39.81
N PHE A 182 1.86 12.52 -39.05
CA PHE A 182 1.90 11.06 -39.02
C PHE A 182 0.53 10.43 -38.74
N TYR A 183 -0.35 11.12 -38.02
CA TYR A 183 -1.72 10.67 -37.73
C TYR A 183 -2.76 11.17 -38.74
N GLY A 184 -2.34 11.78 -39.85
CA GLY A 184 -3.20 12.20 -40.96
C GLY A 184 -3.93 13.53 -40.75
N GLN A 185 -3.52 14.33 -39.76
CA GLN A 185 -4.03 15.69 -39.55
C GLN A 185 -2.99 16.71 -40.02
N ASN A 186 -3.41 17.75 -40.73
CA ASN A 186 -2.51 18.85 -41.06
C ASN A 186 -2.40 19.79 -39.86
N VAL A 187 -1.23 19.82 -39.21
CA VAL A 187 -1.01 20.51 -37.93
C VAL A 187 0.22 21.41 -38.04
N ASP A 188 0.03 22.71 -37.82
CA ASP A 188 1.14 23.66 -37.72
C ASP A 188 1.92 23.40 -36.41
N VAL A 189 3.16 22.94 -36.57
CA VAL A 189 4.02 22.54 -35.45
C VAL A 189 4.30 23.71 -34.50
N LEU A 190 4.45 24.93 -35.04
CA LEU A 190 4.73 26.12 -34.23
C LEU A 190 3.50 26.53 -33.41
N ASP A 191 2.31 26.55 -34.02
CA ASP A 191 1.07 26.86 -33.31
C ASP A 191 0.74 25.85 -32.22
N ARG A 192 0.99 24.56 -32.47
CA ARG A 192 0.83 23.52 -31.45
C ARG A 192 1.76 23.72 -30.26
N LEU A 193 3.03 24.06 -30.50
CA LEU A 193 3.98 24.37 -29.43
C LEU A 193 3.55 25.61 -28.62
N ILE A 194 3.09 26.66 -29.32
CA ILE A 194 2.57 27.87 -28.69
C ILE A 194 1.35 27.53 -27.82
N GLU A 195 0.37 26.78 -28.34
CA GLU A 195 -0.85 26.43 -27.59
C GLU A 195 -0.54 25.59 -26.34
N LEU A 196 0.40 24.64 -26.47
CA LEU A 196 0.84 23.82 -25.35
C LEU A 196 1.50 24.66 -24.25
N GLY A 197 2.42 25.55 -24.62
CA GLY A 197 3.16 26.37 -23.66
C GLY A 197 2.50 27.66 -23.17
N SER A 198 1.31 27.99 -23.68
CA SER A 198 0.61 29.24 -23.32
C SER A 198 -0.35 29.12 -22.13
N ARG A 199 -0.47 27.95 -21.49
CA ARG A 199 -1.37 27.75 -20.33
C ARG A 199 -0.69 26.95 -19.22
N GLU A 200 -0.75 27.44 -17.99
CA GLU A 200 -0.20 26.75 -16.83
C GLU A 200 -0.74 25.32 -16.68
N SER A 201 -2.05 25.13 -16.83
CA SER A 201 -2.68 23.81 -16.73
C SER A 201 -2.14 22.77 -17.72
N ASN A 202 -1.58 23.19 -18.85
CA ASN A 202 -0.96 22.30 -19.83
C ASN A 202 0.46 21.86 -19.42
N LEU A 203 1.11 22.61 -18.54
CA LEU A 203 2.50 22.36 -18.15
C LEU A 203 2.62 21.53 -16.87
N LYS A 204 1.51 21.33 -16.17
CA LYS A 204 1.41 20.55 -14.94
C LYS A 204 1.53 19.04 -15.22
N GLY A 205 2.50 18.39 -14.58
CA GLY A 205 2.72 16.94 -14.72
C GLY A 205 1.58 16.07 -14.16
N ASP A 206 0.86 16.57 -13.16
CA ASP A 206 -0.32 15.95 -12.59
C ASP A 206 -1.58 16.20 -13.43
N GLN A 207 -1.44 16.79 -14.61
CA GLN A 207 -2.50 17.00 -15.60
C GLN A 207 -2.12 16.49 -17.00
N THR A 208 -1.25 15.49 -17.08
CA THR A 208 -0.76 14.96 -18.37
C THR A 208 -1.88 14.43 -19.26
N HIS A 209 -2.89 13.77 -18.69
CA HIS A 209 -4.02 13.23 -19.45
C HIS A 209 -4.95 14.35 -19.93
N GLU A 210 -5.22 15.32 -19.07
CA GLU A 210 -6.04 16.48 -19.39
C GLU A 210 -5.34 17.36 -20.44
N THR A 211 -4.02 17.49 -20.37
CA THR A 211 -3.23 18.21 -21.37
C THR A 211 -3.29 17.53 -22.73
N PHE A 212 -3.15 16.20 -22.76
CA PHE A 212 -3.32 15.44 -24.00
C PHE A 212 -4.71 15.70 -24.60
N ALA A 213 -5.77 15.54 -23.80
CA ALA A 213 -7.14 15.76 -24.27
C ALA A 213 -7.40 17.18 -24.79
N ARG A 214 -6.85 18.21 -24.12
CA ARG A 214 -7.06 19.62 -24.50
C ARG A 214 -6.29 20.03 -25.75
N VAL A 215 -5.04 19.59 -25.89
CA VAL A 215 -4.12 20.15 -26.90
C VAL A 215 -3.78 19.13 -27.98
N LEU A 216 -3.49 17.88 -27.60
CA LEU A 216 -2.88 16.90 -28.49
C LEU A 216 -3.90 15.97 -29.15
N ALA A 217 -5.04 15.69 -28.51
CA ALA A 217 -6.02 14.73 -29.00
C ALA A 217 -6.50 15.09 -30.42
N LYS A 218 -6.79 16.36 -30.68
CA LYS A 218 -7.24 16.87 -31.99
C LYS A 218 -6.21 16.68 -33.12
N ASP A 219 -4.93 16.58 -32.76
CA ASP A 219 -3.82 16.34 -33.70
C ASP A 219 -3.61 14.84 -33.96
N THR A 220 -4.31 13.98 -33.21
CA THR A 220 -4.21 12.53 -33.28
C THR A 220 -5.54 11.91 -33.71
N LYS A 221 -5.54 10.63 -34.10
CA LYS A 221 -6.79 9.87 -34.33
C LYS A 221 -7.37 9.29 -33.02
N SER A 222 -7.01 9.84 -31.86
CA SER A 222 -7.31 9.26 -30.54
C SER A 222 -8.03 10.27 -29.65
N GLU A 223 -9.05 9.80 -28.93
CA GLU A 223 -9.90 10.64 -28.08
C GLU A 223 -9.23 11.00 -26.75
N ASP A 224 -8.34 10.14 -26.24
CA ASP A 224 -7.58 10.37 -25.02
C ASP A 224 -6.18 9.73 -25.09
N LEU A 225 -5.40 9.94 -24.02
CA LEU A 225 -4.04 9.44 -23.94
C LEU A 225 -3.97 7.90 -23.93
N HIS A 226 -4.92 7.23 -23.29
CA HIS A 226 -4.92 5.76 -23.24
C HIS A 226 -5.13 5.19 -24.66
N ALA A 227 -6.14 5.69 -25.38
CA ALA A 227 -6.40 5.32 -26.76
C ALA A 227 -5.21 5.62 -27.67
N PHE A 228 -4.51 6.75 -27.44
CA PHE A 228 -3.30 7.09 -28.19
C PHE A 228 -2.14 6.13 -27.95
N LEU A 229 -1.91 5.73 -26.69
CA LEU A 229 -0.87 4.76 -26.36
C LEU A 229 -1.23 3.38 -26.93
N ASP A 230 -2.49 2.94 -26.83
CA ASP A 230 -2.93 1.66 -27.40
C ASP A 230 -2.88 1.65 -28.92
N TYR A 231 -3.22 2.76 -29.57
CA TYR A 231 -3.06 2.92 -31.02
C TYR A 231 -1.62 2.68 -31.45
N ASN A 232 -0.67 3.34 -30.78
CA ASN A 232 0.75 3.20 -31.10
C ASN A 232 1.30 1.82 -30.72
N ARG A 233 0.79 1.19 -29.66
CA ARG A 233 1.11 -0.20 -29.33
C ARG A 233 0.73 -1.12 -30.49
N GLN A 234 -0.53 -1.05 -30.94
CA GLN A 234 -1.03 -1.88 -32.03
C GLN A 234 -0.25 -1.65 -33.33
N LEU A 235 0.12 -0.40 -33.61
CA LEU A 235 0.83 -0.03 -34.83
C LEU A 235 2.31 -0.42 -34.81
N LEU A 236 2.98 -0.26 -33.66
CA LEU A 236 4.45 -0.26 -33.60
C LEU A 236 5.06 -1.47 -32.91
N THR A 237 4.26 -2.30 -32.23
CA THR A 237 4.77 -3.42 -31.41
C THR A 237 4.05 -4.73 -31.75
N THR A 238 4.55 -5.82 -31.18
CA THR A 238 3.88 -7.14 -31.19
C THR A 238 3.29 -7.52 -29.84
N ASP A 239 3.34 -6.60 -28.86
CA ASP A 239 2.78 -6.80 -27.53
C ASP A 239 1.26 -7.02 -27.65
N LYS A 240 0.74 -8.03 -26.95
CA LYS A 240 -0.66 -8.45 -27.12
C LYS A 240 -1.64 -7.47 -26.50
N ASP A 241 -1.28 -6.90 -25.37
CA ASP A 241 -2.11 -5.96 -24.61
C ASP A 241 -1.30 -4.79 -24.05
N MET A 242 -2.03 -3.81 -23.50
CA MET A 242 -1.45 -2.58 -22.95
C MET A 242 -0.53 -2.81 -21.77
N ASN A 243 -0.77 -3.84 -20.96
CA ASN A 243 0.07 -4.09 -19.80
C ASN A 243 1.40 -4.72 -20.19
N ASP A 244 1.39 -5.71 -21.10
CA ASP A 244 2.62 -6.30 -21.66
C ASP A 244 3.52 -5.21 -22.25
N TRP A 245 2.93 -4.32 -23.05
CA TRP A 245 3.63 -3.18 -23.61
C TRP A 245 4.17 -2.24 -22.53
N PHE A 246 3.35 -1.86 -21.54
CA PHE A 246 3.78 -0.94 -20.49
C PHE A 246 4.96 -1.50 -19.68
N VAL A 247 4.92 -2.78 -19.31
CA VAL A 247 6.04 -3.48 -18.65
C VAL A 247 7.29 -3.44 -19.54
N ASN A 248 7.15 -3.76 -20.83
CA ASN A 248 8.27 -3.74 -21.77
C ASN A 248 8.84 -2.34 -22.02
N ALA A 249 8.00 -1.31 -22.07
CA ALA A 249 8.38 0.07 -22.32
C ALA A 249 9.11 0.70 -21.12
N THR A 250 8.84 0.23 -19.90
CA THR A 250 9.40 0.80 -18.66
C THR A 250 10.57 0.00 -18.07
N LYS A 251 10.81 -1.24 -18.53
CA LYS A 251 11.78 -2.20 -17.96
C LYS A 251 13.22 -1.72 -17.75
N GLY A 252 13.65 -0.66 -18.44
CA GLY A 252 15.00 -0.11 -18.28
C GLY A 252 15.22 0.61 -16.95
N HIS A 253 14.14 1.10 -16.33
CA HIS A 253 14.20 1.91 -15.10
C HIS A 253 13.15 1.53 -14.06
N VAL A 254 12.21 0.65 -14.42
CA VAL A 254 11.09 0.26 -13.57
C VAL A 254 10.99 -1.25 -13.51
N TYR A 255 11.10 -1.82 -12.31
CA TYR A 255 10.78 -3.24 -12.07
C TYR A 255 9.33 -3.40 -11.62
N ILE A 256 8.55 -4.21 -12.33
CA ILE A 256 7.12 -4.39 -12.04
C ILE A 256 6.89 -5.83 -11.57
N ALA A 257 6.49 -5.98 -10.31
CA ALA A 257 6.12 -7.25 -9.70
C ALA A 257 4.59 -7.37 -9.63
N GLU A 258 4.01 -8.04 -10.62
CA GLU A 258 2.58 -8.36 -10.65
C GLU A 258 2.31 -9.69 -9.95
N ARG A 259 1.21 -9.75 -9.18
CA ARG A 259 0.79 -10.95 -8.45
C ARG A 259 -0.71 -11.16 -8.62
N ALA A 260 -1.08 -12.18 -9.42
CA ALA A 260 -2.44 -12.70 -9.49
C ALA A 260 -2.79 -13.44 -8.19
N SER A 261 -4.06 -13.41 -7.80
CA SER A 261 -4.52 -14.16 -6.62
C SER A 261 -4.29 -15.66 -6.78
N LYS A 262 -3.88 -16.32 -5.69
CA LYS A 262 -3.82 -17.79 -5.62
C LYS A 262 -5.19 -18.40 -5.30
N ASN A 263 -6.17 -17.58 -4.88
CA ASN A 263 -7.56 -18.01 -4.71
C ASN A 263 -8.23 -18.15 -6.08
N GLN A 264 -8.69 -19.36 -6.42
CA GLN A 264 -9.19 -19.68 -7.76
C GLN A 264 -10.42 -18.85 -8.18
N GLU A 265 -11.26 -18.42 -7.23
CA GLU A 265 -12.44 -17.57 -7.48
C GLU A 265 -12.08 -16.23 -8.14
N ILE A 266 -10.88 -15.71 -7.89
CA ILE A 266 -10.42 -14.39 -8.35
C ILE A 266 -9.07 -14.41 -9.08
N ALA A 267 -8.54 -15.59 -9.41
CA ALA A 267 -7.23 -15.74 -10.06
C ALA A 267 -7.13 -14.98 -11.41
N ASN A 268 -8.25 -14.84 -12.13
CA ASN A 268 -8.32 -14.14 -13.42
C ASN A 268 -8.83 -12.69 -13.32
N ARG A 269 -9.00 -12.15 -12.11
CA ARG A 269 -9.46 -10.76 -11.91
C ARG A 269 -8.32 -9.77 -12.16
N LYS A 270 -8.68 -8.51 -12.40
CA LYS A 270 -7.74 -7.41 -12.64
C LYS A 270 -6.76 -7.28 -11.47
N HIS A 271 -5.48 -7.24 -11.79
CA HIS A 271 -4.38 -7.13 -10.82
C HIS A 271 -3.09 -6.52 -11.41
N ARG A 272 -3.05 -6.34 -12.73
CA ARG A 272 -1.83 -5.93 -13.45
C ARG A 272 -1.59 -4.44 -13.29
N ALA A 273 -0.34 -4.02 -13.44
CA ALA A 273 0.08 -2.67 -13.09
C ALA A 273 -0.62 -1.60 -13.94
N TYR A 274 -0.69 -1.79 -15.26
CA TYR A 274 -1.35 -0.85 -16.16
C TYR A 274 -2.86 -0.79 -15.89
N ASP A 275 -3.52 -1.91 -15.62
CA ASP A 275 -4.95 -1.95 -15.26
C ASP A 275 -5.21 -1.13 -13.99
N ASN A 276 -4.35 -1.28 -12.99
CA ASN A 276 -4.44 -0.53 -11.74
C ASN A 276 -4.04 0.94 -11.89
N LEU A 277 -3.19 1.30 -12.86
CA LEU A 277 -2.82 2.69 -13.15
C LEU A 277 -3.88 3.41 -13.99
N ASN A 278 -4.57 2.70 -14.90
CA ASN A 278 -5.47 3.28 -15.88
C ASN A 278 -6.85 3.64 -15.28
N ASN A 279 -6.84 4.56 -14.33
CA ASN A 279 -8.03 5.15 -13.73
C ASN A 279 -7.79 6.64 -13.42
N TRP A 280 -8.85 7.39 -13.16
CA TRP A 280 -8.78 8.85 -12.97
C TRP A 280 -7.82 9.29 -11.85
N LEU A 281 -7.58 8.44 -10.83
CA LEU A 281 -6.69 8.75 -9.73
C LEU A 281 -5.23 8.46 -10.10
N HIS A 282 -4.92 7.27 -10.59
CA HIS A 282 -3.52 6.82 -10.74
C HIS A 282 -2.89 7.13 -12.09
N ARG A 283 -3.69 7.47 -13.11
CA ARG A 283 -3.25 7.63 -14.50
C ARG A 283 -2.11 8.64 -14.68
N ASN A 284 -2.02 9.64 -13.81
CA ASN A 284 -0.95 10.64 -13.87
C ASN A 284 0.46 10.09 -13.60
N MET A 285 0.58 8.85 -13.12
CA MET A 285 1.86 8.14 -13.01
C MET A 285 2.35 7.57 -14.36
N ILE A 286 1.48 7.38 -15.35
CA ILE A 286 1.80 6.65 -16.60
C ILE A 286 2.90 7.35 -17.40
N LEU A 287 2.75 8.63 -17.74
CA LEU A 287 3.79 9.34 -18.52
C LEU A 287 5.11 9.52 -17.75
N PRO A 288 5.12 9.88 -16.45
CA PRO A 288 6.34 9.90 -15.67
C PRO A 288 7.08 8.54 -15.68
N LEU A 289 6.37 7.43 -15.49
CA LEU A 289 6.98 6.08 -15.51
C LEU A 289 7.52 5.67 -16.89
N LEU A 290 6.85 6.08 -17.98
CA LEU A 290 7.31 5.81 -19.36
C LEU A 290 8.55 6.62 -19.77
N ASN A 291 8.91 7.67 -19.03
CA ASN A 291 9.99 8.60 -19.39
C ASN A 291 11.07 8.74 -18.30
N VAL A 292 11.19 7.77 -17.40
CA VAL A 292 12.26 7.73 -16.40
C VAL A 292 13.62 7.60 -17.10
N LYS A 293 14.63 8.33 -16.60
CA LYS A 293 15.99 8.35 -17.16
C LYS A 293 17.05 7.93 -16.15
N LYS A 294 16.87 8.29 -14.88
CA LYS A 294 17.86 8.06 -13.81
C LYS A 294 17.28 7.23 -12.67
N ALA A 295 16.05 7.51 -12.25
CA ALA A 295 15.45 6.82 -11.11
C ALA A 295 15.37 5.30 -11.36
N GLN A 296 15.46 4.52 -10.29
CA GLN A 296 15.32 3.06 -10.29
C GLN A 296 14.06 2.71 -9.49
N MET A 297 12.92 2.72 -10.18
CA MET A 297 11.61 2.55 -9.56
C MET A 297 11.22 1.06 -9.49
N PHE A 298 10.31 0.74 -8.57
CA PHE A 298 9.53 -0.49 -8.65
C PHE A 298 8.05 -0.27 -8.38
N LEU A 299 7.23 -1.17 -8.93
CA LEU A 299 5.82 -1.28 -8.63
C LEU A 299 5.51 -2.70 -8.17
N ILE A 300 4.72 -2.84 -7.11
CA ILE A 300 4.11 -4.12 -6.74
C ILE A 300 2.61 -3.98 -6.96
N SER A 301 2.06 -4.81 -7.85
CA SER A 301 0.65 -4.73 -8.24
C SER A 301 -0.09 -6.03 -7.95
N ASN A 302 -1.25 -5.93 -7.31
CA ASN A 302 -2.17 -7.02 -7.06
C ASN A 302 -3.63 -6.54 -7.20
N TYR A 303 -4.61 -7.36 -6.86
CA TYR A 303 -6.03 -7.05 -7.04
C TYR A 303 -6.61 -6.02 -6.04
N ASN A 304 -5.88 -5.66 -4.98
CA ASN A 304 -6.32 -4.74 -3.92
C ASN A 304 -5.48 -3.46 -3.86
N THR A 305 -4.16 -3.59 -3.97
CA THR A 305 -3.20 -2.51 -3.78
C THR A 305 -2.24 -2.36 -4.96
N ILE A 306 -1.68 -1.15 -5.08
CA ILE A 306 -0.55 -0.87 -5.97
C ILE A 306 0.51 -0.09 -5.17
N THR A 307 1.66 -0.72 -4.95
CA THR A 307 2.77 -0.15 -4.17
C THR A 307 3.77 0.52 -5.10
N PHE A 308 4.22 1.72 -4.74
CA PHE A 308 5.23 2.49 -5.46
C PHE A 308 6.45 2.71 -4.59
N GLY A 309 7.62 2.32 -5.06
CA GLY A 309 8.89 2.56 -4.36
C GLY A 309 10.08 2.72 -5.30
N SER A 310 11.26 2.92 -4.72
CA SER A 310 12.50 3.21 -5.43
C SER A 310 13.71 2.59 -4.75
N ALA A 311 14.57 1.93 -5.53
CA ALA A 311 15.82 1.37 -5.03
C ALA A 311 16.80 2.48 -4.55
N ASP A 312 16.71 3.67 -5.15
CA ASP A 312 17.49 4.86 -4.80
C ASP A 312 17.42 5.24 -3.31
N LYS A 313 16.32 4.91 -2.62
CA LYS A 313 16.16 5.23 -1.18
C LYS A 313 17.21 4.55 -0.31
N SER A 314 17.57 3.33 -0.67
CA SER A 314 18.57 2.50 0.04
C SER A 314 19.96 2.60 -0.58
N GLY A 315 20.13 3.41 -1.65
CA GLY A 315 21.36 3.48 -2.43
C GLY A 315 21.69 2.19 -3.19
N LYS A 316 20.75 1.24 -3.31
CA LYS A 316 20.89 -0.01 -4.06
C LYS A 316 20.46 0.17 -5.51
N THR A 317 20.89 -0.76 -6.36
CA THR A 317 20.34 -0.93 -7.71
C THR A 317 19.06 -1.76 -7.69
N ILE A 318 18.25 -1.65 -8.74
CA ILE A 318 17.02 -2.44 -8.85
C ILE A 318 17.30 -3.94 -8.87
N ASP A 319 18.37 -4.36 -9.56
CA ASP A 319 18.76 -5.77 -9.67
C ASP A 319 19.13 -6.38 -8.30
N GLN A 320 19.76 -5.60 -7.43
CA GLN A 320 20.07 -6.04 -6.06
C GLN A 320 18.82 -6.19 -5.19
N MET A 321 17.73 -5.51 -5.53
CA MET A 321 16.48 -5.53 -4.76
C MET A 321 15.41 -6.44 -5.34
N LYS A 322 15.56 -6.99 -6.55
CA LYS A 322 14.52 -7.82 -7.20
C LYS A 322 13.98 -8.94 -6.31
N ALA A 323 14.87 -9.70 -5.67
CA ALA A 323 14.47 -10.79 -4.77
C ALA A 323 13.67 -10.28 -3.55
N ASP A 324 14.08 -9.15 -2.97
CA ASP A 324 13.37 -8.51 -1.85
C ASP A 324 12.00 -7.99 -2.30
N ILE A 325 11.92 -7.36 -3.48
CA ILE A 325 10.67 -6.88 -4.09
C ILE A 325 9.71 -8.03 -4.35
N ASP A 326 10.20 -9.13 -4.92
CA ASP A 326 9.39 -10.31 -5.19
C ASP A 326 8.90 -10.98 -3.91
N LEU A 327 9.74 -11.05 -2.87
CA LEU A 327 9.37 -11.58 -1.56
C LEU A 327 8.28 -10.72 -0.91
N VAL A 328 8.44 -9.39 -0.93
CA VAL A 328 7.42 -8.47 -0.39
C VAL A 328 6.13 -8.58 -1.19
N ALA A 329 6.21 -8.67 -2.53
CA ALA A 329 5.04 -8.86 -3.39
C ALA A 329 4.27 -10.14 -3.06
N ASP A 330 4.98 -11.26 -2.87
CA ASP A 330 4.38 -12.54 -2.49
C ASP A 330 3.72 -12.49 -1.12
N ARG A 331 4.35 -11.81 -0.15
CA ARG A 331 3.81 -11.70 1.20
C ARG A 331 2.63 -10.72 1.30
N GLN A 332 2.67 -9.61 0.56
CA GLN A 332 1.52 -8.70 0.40
C GLN A 332 0.33 -9.45 -0.20
N LEU A 333 0.55 -10.24 -1.27
CA LEU A 333 -0.51 -11.08 -1.84
C LEU A 333 -1.01 -12.11 -0.83
N THR A 334 -0.11 -12.79 -0.12
CA THR A 334 -0.46 -13.82 0.87
C THR A 334 -1.41 -13.28 1.94
N TYR A 335 -1.15 -12.07 2.44
CA TYR A 335 -2.03 -11.35 3.36
C TYR A 335 -3.41 -11.05 2.76
N LEU A 336 -3.45 -10.51 1.55
CA LEU A 336 -4.72 -10.17 0.90
C LEU A 336 -5.55 -11.43 0.59
N ASP A 337 -4.89 -12.48 0.12
CA ASP A 337 -5.50 -13.77 -0.20
C ASP A 337 -6.04 -14.44 1.07
N PHE A 338 -5.32 -14.34 2.19
CA PHE A 338 -5.81 -14.78 3.51
C PHE A 338 -7.13 -14.09 3.86
N TRP A 339 -7.18 -12.77 3.72
CA TRP A 339 -8.40 -12.00 3.98
C TRP A 339 -9.55 -12.36 3.02
N TYR A 340 -9.27 -12.61 1.74
CA TYR A 340 -10.32 -13.03 0.80
C TYR A 340 -10.95 -14.37 1.21
N ARG A 341 -10.14 -15.32 1.72
CA ARG A 341 -10.65 -16.61 2.24
C ARG A 341 -11.43 -16.48 3.54
N LEU A 342 -11.12 -15.49 4.36
CA LEU A 342 -11.74 -15.26 5.67
C LEU A 342 -13.03 -14.42 5.58
N ALA A 343 -13.04 -13.43 4.68
CA ALA A 343 -14.11 -12.43 4.58
C ALA A 343 -15.50 -13.05 4.42
N ALA A 344 -16.52 -12.33 4.88
CA ALA A 344 -17.91 -12.72 4.67
C ALA A 344 -18.26 -12.70 3.18
N ASP A 345 -19.03 -13.69 2.73
CA ASP A 345 -19.28 -13.93 1.30
C ASP A 345 -20.00 -12.75 0.61
N ASP A 346 -20.77 -11.97 1.36
CA ASP A 346 -21.52 -10.80 0.89
C ASP A 346 -20.64 -9.56 0.60
N VAL A 347 -19.42 -9.54 1.13
CA VAL A 347 -18.49 -8.40 0.98
C VAL A 347 -17.13 -8.77 0.42
N LYS A 348 -16.74 -10.06 0.38
CA LYS A 348 -15.38 -10.48 -0.02
C LYS A 348 -14.95 -9.98 -1.39
N ASP A 349 -15.86 -9.89 -2.36
CA ASP A 349 -15.55 -9.40 -3.72
C ASP A 349 -15.14 -7.93 -3.75
N ARG A 350 -15.49 -7.13 -2.72
CA ARG A 350 -15.03 -5.73 -2.58
C ARG A 350 -13.53 -5.64 -2.27
N MET A 351 -12.86 -6.76 -1.96
CA MET A 351 -11.40 -6.85 -1.90
C MET A 351 -10.75 -6.69 -3.27
N VAL A 352 -11.45 -7.05 -4.37
CA VAL A 352 -11.01 -6.79 -5.74
C VAL A 352 -11.29 -5.31 -6.04
N LYS A 353 -10.37 -4.45 -5.61
CA LYS A 353 -10.57 -3.00 -5.59
C LYS A 353 -10.73 -2.41 -6.97
N SER A 354 -10.12 -2.99 -7.99
CA SER A 354 -10.29 -2.57 -9.39
C SER A 354 -11.73 -2.74 -9.91
N ASP A 355 -12.51 -3.63 -9.31
CA ASP A 355 -13.91 -3.89 -9.70
C ASP A 355 -14.88 -3.06 -8.84
N PHE A 356 -14.49 -2.75 -7.60
CA PHE A 356 -15.31 -2.05 -6.61
C PHE A 356 -15.05 -0.54 -6.52
N ASN A 357 -13.80 -0.11 -6.72
CA ASN A 357 -13.33 1.27 -6.53
C ASN A 357 -12.05 1.50 -7.37
N VAL A 358 -10.93 1.83 -6.73
CA VAL A 358 -9.59 1.86 -7.33
C VAL A 358 -8.64 1.13 -6.38
N ALA A 359 -7.60 0.49 -6.93
CA ALA A 359 -6.56 -0.14 -6.12
C ALA A 359 -5.96 0.89 -5.14
N THR A 360 -5.84 0.53 -3.87
CA THR A 360 -5.32 1.44 -2.85
C THR A 360 -3.83 1.64 -3.10
N PRO A 361 -3.36 2.88 -3.36
CA PRO A 361 -1.95 3.12 -3.55
C PRO A 361 -1.21 3.03 -2.21
N VAL A 362 -0.03 2.42 -2.23
CA VAL A 362 0.89 2.34 -1.10
C VAL A 362 2.14 3.10 -1.50
N TRP A 363 2.33 4.27 -0.88
CA TRP A 363 3.41 5.20 -1.23
C TRP A 363 4.61 5.01 -0.33
N GLU A 364 5.79 4.96 -0.94
CA GLU A 364 7.05 5.03 -0.23
C GLU A 364 7.35 6.45 0.29
N GLY A 365 7.99 6.49 1.45
CA GLY A 365 8.46 7.72 2.08
C GLY A 365 9.76 8.23 1.51
N TYR A 366 9.96 9.53 1.66
CA TYR A 366 11.11 10.24 1.09
C TYR A 366 12.25 10.42 2.08
N ARG A 367 12.29 9.61 3.15
CA ARG A 367 13.44 9.51 4.04
C ARG A 367 14.46 8.56 3.42
N VAL A 368 15.55 9.12 2.91
CA VAL A 368 16.58 8.39 2.15
C VAL A 368 17.80 8.15 3.03
N ASP A 369 18.37 6.95 2.92
CA ASP A 369 19.52 6.53 3.72
C ASP A 369 20.71 7.45 3.46
N GLY A 370 21.29 7.98 4.54
CA GLY A 370 22.39 8.94 4.49
C GLY A 370 22.03 10.35 4.03
N ARG A 371 20.78 10.64 3.64
CA ARG A 371 20.34 11.98 3.19
C ARG A 371 19.26 12.62 4.06
N GLY A 372 18.51 11.83 4.81
CA GLY A 372 17.36 12.30 5.58
C GLY A 372 16.12 12.51 4.70
N TRP A 373 15.19 13.36 5.15
CA TRP A 373 13.96 13.63 4.39
C TRP A 373 14.25 14.50 3.18
N ILE A 374 13.97 13.97 1.99
CA ILE A 374 14.10 14.70 0.73
C ILE A 374 12.96 15.70 0.58
N GLU A 375 13.31 16.94 0.26
CA GLU A 375 12.33 18.00 0.04
C GLU A 375 11.58 17.85 -1.30
N ARG A 376 10.53 18.66 -1.48
CA ARG A 376 9.57 18.54 -2.59
C ARG A 376 10.21 18.54 -3.96
N TYR A 377 11.26 19.31 -4.17
CA TYR A 377 11.92 19.43 -5.47
C TYR A 377 13.14 18.52 -5.59
N GLY A 378 13.34 17.57 -4.67
CA GLY A 378 14.38 16.53 -4.77
C GLY A 378 15.80 17.02 -4.49
N HIS A 379 16.01 18.27 -4.11
CA HIS A 379 17.33 18.84 -3.89
C HIS A 379 17.86 18.48 -2.50
N THR A 380 19.16 18.20 -2.40
CA THR A 380 19.85 18.02 -1.12
C THR A 380 21.21 18.69 -1.19
N SER A 381 21.50 19.59 -0.24
CA SER A 381 22.72 20.39 -0.26
C SER A 381 23.96 19.49 -0.30
N GLY A 382 24.86 19.76 -1.25
CA GLY A 382 26.09 18.98 -1.44
C GLY A 382 25.90 17.59 -2.04
N MET A 383 24.69 17.23 -2.48
CA MET A 383 24.38 15.93 -3.09
C MET A 383 23.70 16.11 -4.45
N ALA A 384 23.77 15.07 -5.28
CA ALA A 384 22.99 15.03 -6.52
C ALA A 384 21.49 14.95 -6.21
N ASP A 385 20.68 15.58 -7.07
CA ASP A 385 19.23 15.56 -6.96
C ASP A 385 18.69 14.13 -6.86
N TYR A 386 17.69 13.95 -6.00
CA TYR A 386 17.03 12.67 -5.80
C TYR A 386 16.06 12.41 -6.95
N ALA A 387 16.53 11.63 -7.93
CA ALA A 387 15.84 11.36 -9.20
C ALA A 387 14.37 10.90 -9.05
N PRO A 388 13.98 10.04 -8.07
CA PRO A 388 12.59 9.60 -7.94
C PRO A 388 11.59 10.74 -7.73
N ILE A 389 12.00 11.79 -7.00
CA ILE A 389 11.16 12.99 -6.83
C ILE A 389 11.12 13.82 -8.11
N ARG A 390 12.27 14.03 -8.77
CA ARG A 390 12.39 14.84 -9.99
C ARG A 390 11.70 14.23 -11.21
N GLU A 391 11.74 12.90 -11.34
CA GLU A 391 11.30 12.18 -12.53
C GLU A 391 9.89 11.62 -12.38
N VAL A 392 9.47 11.21 -11.17
CA VAL A 392 8.23 10.45 -10.96
C VAL A 392 7.28 11.10 -9.95
N PHE A 393 7.60 11.08 -8.66
CA PHE A 393 6.64 11.44 -7.59
C PHE A 393 6.25 12.92 -7.60
N GLY A 394 7.22 13.82 -7.80
CA GLY A 394 6.96 15.26 -7.89
C GLY A 394 6.06 15.62 -9.07
N PRO A 395 6.46 15.29 -10.32
CA PRO A 395 5.66 15.52 -11.52
C PRO A 395 4.27 14.92 -11.47
N ALA A 396 4.09 13.74 -10.87
CA ALA A 396 2.78 13.10 -10.74
C ALA A 396 1.91 13.69 -9.60
N GLY A 397 2.39 14.70 -8.88
CA GLY A 397 1.68 15.31 -7.75
C GLY A 397 1.57 14.41 -6.52
N ARG A 398 2.53 13.50 -6.31
CA ARG A 398 2.53 12.48 -5.24
C ARG A 398 3.48 12.77 -4.07
N TYR A 399 4.22 13.88 -4.14
CA TYR A 399 4.99 14.34 -2.98
C TYR A 399 4.07 14.69 -1.81
N TYR A 400 4.42 14.21 -0.61
CA TYR A 400 3.81 14.54 0.67
C TYR A 400 4.90 14.94 1.67
N LYS A 401 4.52 15.65 2.74
CA LYS A 401 5.46 16.15 3.74
C LYS A 401 5.66 15.12 4.85
N ASP A 402 6.84 15.19 5.46
CA ASP A 402 7.14 14.49 6.70
C ASP A 402 6.18 14.94 7.81
N ASN A 403 5.37 14.00 8.31
CA ASN A 403 4.47 14.21 9.44
C ASN A 403 5.00 13.60 10.74
N LYS A 404 6.24 13.12 10.75
CA LYS A 404 6.94 12.48 11.89
C LYS A 404 6.30 11.19 12.40
N LEU A 405 5.37 10.60 11.64
CA LEU A 405 4.83 9.27 11.92
C LEU A 405 5.72 8.20 11.27
N GLY A 406 5.56 6.94 11.68
CA GLY A 406 6.24 5.82 11.02
C GLY A 406 5.61 5.49 9.67
N ALA A 407 4.29 5.34 9.65
CA ALA A 407 3.42 5.19 8.50
C ALA A 407 2.01 5.69 8.89
N TYR A 408 1.12 5.86 7.90
CA TYR A 408 -0.29 6.13 8.15
C TYR A 408 -1.17 5.79 6.94
N ALA A 409 -2.44 5.48 7.21
CA ALA A 409 -3.49 5.40 6.22
C ALA A 409 -4.28 6.70 6.12
N SER A 410 -4.36 7.29 4.93
CA SER A 410 -5.30 8.36 4.61
C SER A 410 -6.67 7.74 4.37
N ILE A 411 -7.61 7.92 5.30
CA ILE A 411 -8.97 7.37 5.21
C ILE A 411 -10.03 8.47 5.35
N TYR A 412 -11.14 8.31 4.64
CA TYR A 412 -12.24 9.27 4.66
C TYR A 412 -13.48 8.73 5.39
N PRO A 413 -14.40 9.60 5.88
CA PRO A 413 -15.61 9.15 6.59
C PRO A 413 -16.52 8.21 5.80
N LYS A 414 -16.44 8.25 4.47
CA LYS A 414 -17.08 7.31 3.53
C LYS A 414 -15.99 6.66 2.70
N ILE A 415 -16.23 5.42 2.26
CA ILE A 415 -15.36 4.70 1.31
C ILE A 415 -15.01 5.63 0.15
N ASN A 416 -13.71 5.79 -0.13
CA ASN A 416 -13.24 6.77 -1.08
C ASN A 416 -12.16 6.19 -2.00
N ALA A 417 -12.16 6.57 -3.27
CA ALA A 417 -11.09 6.22 -4.20
C ALA A 417 -9.71 6.73 -3.75
N ARG A 418 -9.67 7.83 -2.99
CA ARG A 418 -8.45 8.47 -2.51
C ARG A 418 -7.88 7.86 -1.23
N ASP A 419 -8.48 6.79 -0.72
CA ASP A 419 -7.90 6.05 0.40
C ASP A 419 -6.49 5.58 0.01
N ALA A 420 -5.50 5.78 0.87
CA ALA A 420 -4.08 5.53 0.56
C ALA A 420 -3.29 5.12 1.79
N VAL A 421 -2.20 4.39 1.59
CA VAL A 421 -1.21 4.07 2.63
C VAL A 421 0.09 4.83 2.33
N HIS A 422 0.70 5.40 3.37
CA HIS A 422 1.96 6.15 3.27
C HIS A 422 2.96 5.60 4.26
N PHE A 423 4.08 5.07 3.76
CA PHE A 423 5.25 4.76 4.58
C PHE A 423 6.05 6.05 4.75
N VAL A 424 6.35 6.50 5.96
CA VAL A 424 7.02 7.80 6.17
C VAL A 424 8.48 7.55 6.56
N GLU A 425 8.70 7.02 7.76
CA GLU A 425 10.04 6.66 8.26
C GLU A 425 10.35 5.17 8.09
N ILE A 426 9.30 4.33 8.08
CA ILE A 426 9.46 2.88 8.05
C ILE A 426 9.82 2.43 6.63
N ASP A 427 10.81 1.53 6.55
CA ASP A 427 11.15 0.89 5.29
C ASP A 427 10.12 -0.19 4.95
N MET A 428 9.36 0.02 3.87
CA MET A 428 8.34 -0.94 3.39
C MET A 428 8.93 -2.28 2.96
N MET A 429 10.23 -2.31 2.63
CA MET A 429 10.92 -3.51 2.17
C MET A 429 11.37 -4.43 3.31
N SER A 430 11.36 -3.94 4.55
CA SER A 430 11.76 -4.70 5.73
C SER A 430 10.67 -5.69 6.21
N GLU A 431 11.06 -6.67 7.05
CA GLU A 431 10.08 -7.56 7.70
C GLU A 431 9.02 -6.77 8.48
N TYR A 432 9.47 -5.81 9.31
CA TYR A 432 8.56 -4.92 10.03
C TYR A 432 7.73 -4.03 9.10
N GLY A 433 8.27 -3.63 7.94
CA GLY A 433 7.56 -2.89 6.91
C GLY A 433 6.33 -3.62 6.38
N LEU A 434 6.41 -4.94 6.23
CA LEU A 434 5.26 -5.77 5.87
C LEU A 434 4.23 -5.85 7.01
N SER A 435 4.67 -5.97 8.26
CA SER A 435 3.77 -5.91 9.43
C SER A 435 2.99 -4.58 9.42
N VAL A 436 3.67 -3.47 9.18
CA VAL A 436 3.08 -2.13 9.04
C VAL A 436 2.16 -2.02 7.82
N TYR A 437 2.50 -2.66 6.69
CA TYR A 437 1.59 -2.75 5.55
C TYR A 437 0.26 -3.40 5.97
N THR A 438 0.29 -4.49 6.73
CA THR A 438 -0.93 -5.14 7.23
C THR A 438 -1.71 -4.28 8.23
N HIS A 439 -1.00 -3.45 9.02
CA HIS A 439 -1.62 -2.47 9.91
C HIS A 439 -2.39 -1.41 9.13
N GLU A 440 -1.71 -0.70 8.22
CA GLU A 440 -2.31 0.43 7.50
C GLU A 440 -3.39 -0.03 6.51
N THR A 441 -3.23 -1.20 5.90
CA THR A 441 -4.28 -1.78 5.05
C THR A 441 -5.47 -2.30 5.85
N THR A 442 -5.31 -2.63 7.15
CA THR A 442 -6.45 -2.87 8.05
C THR A 442 -7.30 -1.62 8.16
N HIS A 443 -6.70 -0.46 8.44
CA HIS A 443 -7.43 0.81 8.51
C HIS A 443 -8.18 1.15 7.22
N VAL A 444 -7.71 0.68 6.07
CA VAL A 444 -8.40 0.86 4.78
C VAL A 444 -9.54 -0.14 4.61
N ASN A 445 -9.29 -1.42 4.90
CA ASN A 445 -10.17 -2.51 4.51
C ASN A 445 -11.16 -2.96 5.59
N ASP A 446 -10.97 -2.59 6.86
CA ASP A 446 -11.87 -2.97 7.95
C ASP A 446 -13.30 -2.47 7.76
N ARG A 447 -13.46 -1.21 7.34
CA ARG A 447 -14.75 -0.58 7.03
C ARG A 447 -15.39 -1.08 5.74
N ILE A 448 -14.66 -1.85 4.93
CA ILE A 448 -15.10 -2.29 3.59
C ILE A 448 -15.43 -3.78 3.61
N VAL A 449 -14.57 -4.59 4.23
CA VAL A 449 -14.59 -6.04 4.15
C VAL A 449 -14.33 -6.72 5.51
N TYR A 450 -13.30 -6.33 6.27
CA TYR A 450 -12.87 -7.14 7.43
C TYR A 450 -13.87 -7.12 8.59
N LEU A 451 -14.82 -6.18 8.60
CA LEU A 451 -15.94 -6.18 9.54
C LEU A 451 -17.25 -6.67 8.89
N GLY A 452 -17.19 -7.43 7.79
CA GLY A 452 -18.38 -8.02 7.15
C GLY A 452 -19.36 -6.98 6.58
N GLY A 453 -18.85 -5.81 6.18
CA GLY A 453 -19.68 -4.68 5.72
C GLY A 453 -20.31 -3.86 6.85
N TYR A 454 -20.17 -4.29 8.10
CA TYR A 454 -20.52 -3.50 9.28
C TYR A 454 -19.43 -2.45 9.58
N LYS A 455 -19.75 -1.49 10.44
CA LYS A 455 -18.79 -0.49 10.92
C LYS A 455 -18.10 -1.00 12.18
N HIS A 456 -17.02 -0.32 12.57
CA HIS A 456 -16.39 -0.49 13.87
C HIS A 456 -17.42 -0.44 15.00
N ARG A 457 -17.21 -1.29 16.01
CA ARG A 457 -17.94 -1.21 17.27
C ARG A 457 -17.76 0.18 17.89
N GLU A 458 -18.85 0.72 18.42
CA GLU A 458 -18.84 2.04 19.05
C GLU A 458 -17.89 2.06 20.25
N GLY A 459 -17.11 3.14 20.37
CA GLY A 459 -16.22 3.36 21.50
C GLY A 459 -14.89 2.59 21.49
N THR A 460 -14.60 1.79 20.45
CA THR A 460 -13.32 1.05 20.33
C THR A 460 -12.29 1.73 19.42
N TYR A 461 -12.71 2.68 18.56
CA TYR A 461 -11.84 3.46 17.65
C TYR A 461 -10.99 2.59 16.69
N VAL A 462 -10.36 3.18 15.67
CA VAL A 462 -9.73 2.40 14.57
C VAL A 462 -8.43 1.69 15.00
N GLU A 463 -7.63 2.34 15.84
CA GLU A 463 -6.31 1.85 16.27
C GLU A 463 -6.38 0.55 17.10
N ALA A 464 -7.51 0.29 17.76
CA ALA A 464 -7.69 -0.95 18.50
C ALA A 464 -7.85 -2.20 17.60
N TYR A 465 -8.15 -2.03 16.30
CA TYR A 465 -8.35 -3.13 15.35
C TYR A 465 -7.07 -3.55 14.64
N ALA A 466 -6.11 -2.64 14.46
CA ALA A 466 -4.87 -2.94 13.76
C ALA A 466 -3.83 -3.57 14.72
N GLN A 467 -3.08 -2.75 15.47
CA GLN A 467 -2.00 -3.24 16.32
C GLN A 467 -2.50 -4.17 17.43
N GLY A 468 -1.89 -5.34 17.57
CA GLY A 468 -2.29 -6.36 18.55
C GLY A 468 -3.64 -7.01 18.27
N MET A 469 -4.16 -6.91 17.03
CA MET A 469 -5.39 -7.58 16.61
C MET A 469 -5.32 -8.07 15.14
N LEU A 470 -5.56 -7.21 14.15
CA LEU A 470 -5.59 -7.58 12.71
C LEU A 470 -4.29 -7.26 11.94
N GLN A 471 -3.24 -6.87 12.65
CA GLN A 471 -1.89 -6.74 12.12
C GLN A 471 -1.13 -8.08 12.21
N SER A 472 -0.39 -8.45 11.15
CA SER A 472 0.47 -9.64 11.15
C SER A 472 1.75 -9.39 11.96
N PRO A 473 2.02 -10.15 13.03
CA PRO A 473 3.18 -9.91 13.88
C PRO A 473 4.51 -10.28 13.20
N ALA A 474 5.42 -9.31 13.08
CA ALA A 474 6.82 -9.51 12.67
C ALA A 474 7.66 -10.02 13.84
N GLU A 475 8.68 -10.84 13.58
CA GLU A 475 9.65 -11.28 14.60
C GLU A 475 10.57 -10.12 14.99
N GLU A 476 10.96 -9.33 14.00
CA GLU A 476 11.75 -8.12 14.16
C GLU A 476 10.84 -6.88 14.22
N GLY A 477 11.04 -6.04 15.23
CA GLY A 477 10.25 -4.82 15.42
C GLY A 477 10.42 -4.23 16.81
N HIS A 478 10.00 -2.97 16.97
CA HIS A 478 10.15 -2.22 18.23
C HIS A 478 8.82 -2.10 19.01
N GLN A 479 7.70 -2.50 18.42
CA GLN A 479 6.37 -2.41 19.04
C GLN A 479 6.00 -3.67 19.84
N GLY A 480 6.78 -4.75 19.72
CA GLY A 480 6.62 -5.95 20.55
C GLY A 480 5.35 -6.75 20.24
N GLU A 481 4.94 -6.82 18.97
CA GLU A 481 3.78 -7.60 18.54
C GLU A 481 4.04 -9.12 18.61
N TYR A 482 5.28 -9.58 18.39
CA TYR A 482 5.59 -11.02 18.44
C TYR A 482 5.37 -11.61 19.83
N GLY A 483 4.54 -12.65 19.92
CA GLY A 483 4.09 -13.25 21.18
C GLY A 483 2.93 -12.52 21.87
N ALA A 484 2.36 -11.50 21.23
CA ALA A 484 1.05 -10.95 21.58
C ALA A 484 -0.07 -11.68 20.84
N LEU A 485 -1.32 -11.50 21.27
CA LEU A 485 -2.49 -11.94 20.51
C LEU A 485 -2.41 -11.36 19.10
N GLY A 486 -2.59 -12.23 18.12
CA GLY A 486 -2.35 -11.91 16.72
C GLY A 486 -2.50 -13.15 15.87
N LEU A 487 -2.31 -12.95 14.57
CA LEU A 487 -2.40 -14.01 13.57
C LEU A 487 -1.36 -13.75 12.49
N ASN A 488 -0.66 -14.80 12.07
CA ASN A 488 0.22 -14.66 10.93
C ASN A 488 -0.61 -14.79 9.65
N MET A 489 -0.71 -13.71 8.89
CA MET A 489 -1.43 -13.69 7.61
C MET A 489 -0.50 -13.52 6.41
N ALA A 490 0.80 -13.30 6.63
CA ALA A 490 1.72 -12.85 5.58
C ALA A 490 3.06 -13.60 5.51
N TYR A 491 3.58 -14.11 6.62
CA TYR A 491 4.93 -14.67 6.71
C TYR A 491 4.95 -16.19 6.48
N MET A 492 6.00 -16.65 5.82
CA MET A 492 6.32 -18.08 5.70
C MET A 492 7.44 -18.42 6.68
N ARG A 493 7.16 -19.27 7.66
CA ARG A 493 8.09 -19.69 8.72
C ARG A 493 8.09 -21.21 8.87
N PRO A 494 9.20 -21.82 9.30
CA PRO A 494 9.24 -23.26 9.58
C PRO A 494 8.35 -23.62 10.78
N ASN A 495 7.76 -24.81 10.76
CA ASN A 495 7.06 -25.39 11.92
C ASN A 495 8.05 -26.14 12.84
N ASP A 496 9.04 -25.42 13.36
CA ASP A 496 10.17 -25.94 14.14
C ASP A 496 9.90 -26.06 15.65
N GLY A 497 8.77 -25.54 16.11
CA GLY A 497 8.40 -25.52 17.52
C GLY A 497 8.82 -24.25 18.26
N ASP A 498 9.20 -23.19 17.52
CA ASP A 498 9.49 -21.86 18.06
C ASP A 498 8.44 -20.79 17.67
N GLN A 499 7.39 -21.18 16.95
CA GLN A 499 6.39 -20.28 16.40
C GLN A 499 5.26 -19.93 17.39
N TRP A 500 4.81 -18.66 17.37
CA TRP A 500 3.63 -18.20 18.14
C TRP A 500 2.30 -18.27 17.37
N TYR A 501 2.37 -18.37 16.05
CA TYR A 501 1.21 -18.33 15.16
C TYR A 501 1.35 -19.42 14.09
N ASN A 502 0.31 -19.63 13.27
CA ASN A 502 0.40 -20.48 12.09
C ASN A 502 1.67 -20.15 11.27
N PRO A 503 2.59 -21.10 11.04
CA PRO A 503 3.86 -20.80 10.38
C PRO A 503 3.68 -20.45 8.89
N ASP A 504 2.63 -20.99 8.26
CA ASP A 504 2.30 -20.78 6.85
C ASP A 504 0.79 -20.46 6.70
N PRO A 505 0.41 -19.21 6.40
CA PRO A 505 -1.00 -18.82 6.19
C PRO A 505 -1.62 -19.40 4.92
N THR A 506 -0.82 -19.89 3.97
CA THR A 506 -1.34 -20.53 2.76
C THR A 506 -1.83 -21.94 3.03
N LYS A 507 -1.49 -22.57 4.15
CA LYS A 507 -2.09 -23.87 4.53
C LYS A 507 -3.57 -23.76 4.95
N LEU A 508 -4.01 -22.58 5.35
CA LEU A 508 -5.39 -22.30 5.75
C LEU A 508 -6.21 -21.84 4.54
N GLN A 509 -6.80 -22.80 3.83
CA GLN A 509 -7.40 -22.63 2.50
C GLN A 509 -8.89 -22.23 2.54
N THR A 510 -9.54 -22.24 3.69
CA THR A 510 -10.95 -21.88 3.85
C THR A 510 -11.19 -21.14 5.15
N ARG A 511 -12.27 -20.33 5.21
CA ARG A 511 -12.76 -19.75 6.47
C ARG A 511 -12.93 -20.78 7.58
N GLN A 512 -13.43 -21.98 7.25
CA GLN A 512 -13.62 -23.07 8.21
C GLN A 512 -12.29 -23.56 8.81
N GLN A 513 -11.24 -23.68 8.00
CA GLN A 513 -9.90 -24.03 8.49
C GLN A 513 -9.29 -22.91 9.32
N ILE A 514 -9.51 -21.64 8.95
CA ILE A 514 -9.07 -20.49 9.75
C ILE A 514 -9.79 -20.48 11.10
N ASP A 515 -11.11 -20.67 11.12
CA ASP A 515 -11.90 -20.79 12.36
C ASP A 515 -11.45 -21.98 13.22
N HIS A 516 -11.11 -23.11 12.59
CA HIS A 516 -10.57 -24.28 13.28
C HIS A 516 -9.21 -24.00 13.92
N TYR A 517 -8.30 -23.34 13.19
CA TYR A 517 -7.03 -22.86 13.74
C TYR A 517 -7.27 -21.94 14.93
N MET A 518 -8.16 -20.94 14.78
CA MET A 518 -8.46 -19.98 15.84
C MET A 518 -9.08 -20.64 17.07
N LYS A 519 -9.87 -21.70 16.88
CA LYS A 519 -10.34 -22.56 17.96
C LYS A 519 -9.16 -23.20 18.68
N GLY A 520 -8.33 -23.99 18.01
CA GLY A 520 -7.17 -24.66 18.63
C GLY A 520 -6.21 -23.68 19.33
N TYR A 521 -5.92 -22.55 18.69
CA TYR A 521 -5.14 -21.44 19.24
C TYR A 521 -5.71 -20.94 20.57
N ASN A 522 -7.00 -20.63 20.64
CA ASN A 522 -7.61 -20.12 21.87
C ASN A 522 -7.80 -21.21 22.93
N GLU A 523 -8.18 -22.43 22.53
CA GLU A 523 -8.35 -23.57 23.45
C GLU A 523 -7.02 -23.93 24.15
N ALA A 524 -5.89 -23.85 23.43
CA ALA A 524 -4.56 -24.06 24.01
C ALA A 524 -4.24 -23.00 25.07
N LEU A 525 -4.47 -21.71 24.76
CA LEU A 525 -4.23 -20.63 25.73
C LEU A 525 -5.10 -20.79 26.99
N MET A 526 -6.38 -21.16 26.83
CA MET A 526 -7.27 -21.40 27.97
C MET A 526 -6.82 -22.59 28.84
N LEU A 527 -6.34 -23.68 28.23
CA LEU A 527 -5.78 -24.80 29.00
C LEU A 527 -4.60 -24.34 29.87
N LEU A 528 -3.67 -23.56 29.29
CA LEU A 528 -2.48 -23.08 29.99
C LEU A 528 -2.82 -22.04 31.06
N ASP A 529 -3.79 -21.16 30.81
CA ASP A 529 -4.29 -20.20 31.80
C ASP A 529 -4.94 -20.92 33.00
N TYR A 530 -5.74 -21.96 32.75
CA TYR A 530 -6.35 -22.75 33.82
C TYR A 530 -5.31 -23.43 34.69
N LEU A 531 -4.36 -24.15 34.07
CA LEU A 531 -3.29 -24.85 34.78
C LEU A 531 -2.48 -23.87 35.63
N GLU A 532 -2.07 -22.73 35.07
CA GLU A 532 -1.39 -21.68 35.83
C GLU A 532 -2.22 -21.24 37.05
N GLY A 533 -3.45 -20.78 36.82
CA GLY A 533 -4.29 -20.21 37.88
C GLY A 533 -4.56 -21.20 39.01
N GLU A 534 -4.91 -22.44 38.65
CA GLU A 534 -5.18 -23.50 39.61
C GLU A 534 -3.96 -23.82 40.47
N ARG A 535 -2.77 -23.95 39.86
CA ARG A 535 -1.53 -24.29 40.58
C ARG A 535 -1.05 -23.17 41.50
N VAL A 536 -1.20 -21.91 41.09
CA VAL A 536 -0.86 -20.76 41.93
C VAL A 536 -1.81 -20.68 43.14
N LEU A 537 -3.11 -20.86 42.92
CA LEU A 537 -4.12 -20.83 43.98
C LEU A 537 -3.93 -21.97 44.99
N ALA A 538 -3.48 -23.15 44.54
CA ALA A 538 -3.20 -24.31 45.38
C ALA A 538 -2.09 -24.06 46.42
N LYS A 539 -1.18 -23.10 46.20
CA LYS A 539 -0.18 -22.70 47.22
C LYS A 539 -0.81 -22.04 48.45
N ASN A 540 -2.04 -21.54 48.32
CA ASN A 540 -2.80 -20.90 49.39
C ASN A 540 -2.02 -19.81 50.15
N ASP A 541 -1.21 -19.03 49.41
CA ASP A 541 -0.33 -18.01 49.97
C ASP A 541 -0.79 -16.62 49.54
N LEU A 542 -1.13 -15.78 50.52
CA LEU A 542 -1.63 -14.42 50.26
C LEU A 542 -0.61 -13.53 49.53
N ALA A 543 0.65 -13.59 49.95
CA ALA A 543 1.69 -12.74 49.38
C ALA A 543 1.94 -13.14 47.93
N LEU A 544 1.93 -14.45 47.65
CA LEU A 544 2.01 -14.97 46.29
C LEU A 544 0.83 -14.49 45.44
N LYS A 545 -0.42 -14.64 45.91
CA LYS A 545 -1.61 -14.20 45.17
C LYS A 545 -1.52 -12.72 44.77
N LYS A 546 -1.10 -11.85 45.69
CA LYS A 546 -0.93 -10.42 45.43
C LYS A 546 0.23 -10.10 44.47
N ALA A 547 1.28 -10.91 44.48
CA ALA A 547 2.41 -10.75 43.57
C ALA A 547 2.07 -11.25 42.16
N TRP A 548 1.29 -12.34 42.07
CA TRP A 548 0.99 -13.04 40.82
C TRP A 548 -0.20 -12.43 40.05
N PHE A 549 -1.17 -11.88 40.77
CA PHE A 549 -2.44 -11.43 40.20
C PHE A 549 -2.73 -9.95 40.43
N SER A 550 -3.40 -9.36 39.45
CA SER A 550 -3.98 -8.02 39.46
C SER A 550 -5.47 -8.12 39.14
N LYS A 551 -6.22 -7.06 39.44
CA LYS A 551 -7.65 -6.98 39.12
C LYS A 551 -7.87 -5.96 38.02
N MET A 552 -8.61 -6.37 36.99
CA MET A 552 -9.13 -5.49 35.96
C MET A 552 -10.53 -5.06 36.36
N THR A 553 -10.68 -3.79 36.68
CA THR A 553 -11.96 -3.18 37.06
C THR A 553 -12.53 -2.34 35.94
N LYS A 554 -13.84 -2.06 36.04
CA LYS A 554 -14.56 -1.16 35.15
C LYS A 554 -14.35 0.26 35.63
N GLN A 555 -13.71 1.09 34.82
CA GLN A 555 -13.70 2.53 35.02
C GLN A 555 -14.72 3.14 34.08
N MET A 556 -15.82 3.68 34.61
CA MET A 556 -16.86 4.29 33.77
C MET A 556 -16.30 5.48 33.01
N ARG A 557 -16.63 5.57 31.72
CA ARG A 557 -16.19 6.67 30.88
C ARG A 557 -16.88 7.96 31.31
N TYR A 558 -16.12 9.04 31.27
CA TYR A 558 -16.59 10.40 31.51
C TYR A 558 -16.13 11.29 30.35
N GLN A 559 -16.82 12.40 30.14
CA GLN A 559 -16.48 13.32 29.07
C GLN A 559 -15.14 14.02 29.35
N ASP A 560 -14.24 13.99 28.39
CA ASP A 560 -13.02 14.80 28.36
C ASP A 560 -12.72 15.27 26.93
N GLN A 561 -11.50 15.72 26.67
CA GLN A 561 -11.09 16.23 25.36
C GLN A 561 -11.10 15.15 24.26
N ASP A 562 -10.85 13.87 24.63
CA ASP A 562 -10.62 12.76 23.70
C ASP A 562 -11.82 11.78 23.69
N ASN A 563 -12.66 11.80 24.73
CA ASN A 563 -13.81 10.92 24.90
C ASN A 563 -15.14 11.67 25.07
N LYS A 564 -16.14 11.23 24.30
CA LYS A 564 -17.53 11.73 24.35
C LYS A 564 -18.51 10.73 24.92
N LEU A 565 -18.10 9.47 25.12
CA LEU A 565 -18.99 8.43 25.65
C LEU A 565 -19.05 8.49 27.17
N LEU A 566 -20.25 8.29 27.73
CA LEU A 566 -20.50 8.29 29.17
C LEU A 566 -20.82 6.88 29.67
N ALA A 567 -21.02 6.72 30.98
CA ALA A 567 -21.63 5.50 31.52
C ALA A 567 -22.92 5.14 30.73
N PRO A 568 -23.19 3.87 30.43
CA PRO A 568 -22.53 2.67 30.97
C PRO A 568 -21.30 2.19 30.18
N ASN A 569 -20.76 2.99 29.25
CA ASN A 569 -19.48 2.68 28.59
C ASN A 569 -18.33 2.69 29.62
N GLN A 570 -17.34 1.83 29.45
CA GLN A 570 -16.23 1.67 30.39
C GLN A 570 -14.86 1.66 29.69
N TRP A 571 -13.81 1.90 30.49
CA TRP A 571 -12.41 1.57 30.21
C TRP A 571 -11.97 0.43 31.13
N ASP A 572 -10.86 -0.21 30.76
CA ASP A 572 -10.20 -1.18 31.65
C ASP A 572 -9.30 -0.42 32.62
N TYR A 573 -9.46 -0.63 33.93
CA TYR A 573 -8.54 -0.12 34.94
C TYR A 573 -7.90 -1.27 35.70
N VAL A 574 -6.61 -1.47 35.45
CA VAL A 574 -5.81 -2.54 36.05
C VAL A 574 -5.08 -2.03 37.28
N ARG A 575 -5.29 -2.72 38.42
CA ARG A 575 -4.67 -2.39 39.70
C ARG A 575 -4.28 -3.62 40.52
N PRO A 576 -3.36 -3.49 41.48
CA PRO A 576 -3.03 -4.57 42.42
C PRO A 576 -4.26 -5.03 43.22
N LEU A 577 -4.21 -6.28 43.70
CA LEU A 577 -5.22 -6.82 44.61
C LEU A 577 -5.16 -6.18 46.00
N THR A 578 -6.32 -5.98 46.61
CA THR A 578 -6.39 -5.69 48.05
C THR A 578 -6.21 -6.98 48.85
N ASP A 579 -5.85 -6.85 50.14
CA ASP A 579 -5.73 -8.00 51.03
C ASP A 579 -7.06 -8.76 51.17
N GLU A 580 -8.18 -8.04 51.19
CA GLU A 580 -9.50 -8.65 51.28
C GLU A 580 -9.80 -9.50 50.05
N GLU A 581 -9.60 -8.94 48.85
CA GLU A 581 -9.83 -9.66 47.59
C GLU A 581 -8.96 -10.92 47.51
N ALA A 582 -7.67 -10.81 47.83
CA ALA A 582 -6.75 -11.95 47.75
C ALA A 582 -7.02 -13.02 48.83
N LYS A 583 -7.58 -12.66 50.01
CA LYS A 583 -7.90 -13.59 51.09
C LYS A 583 -9.24 -14.29 50.91
N THR A 584 -10.30 -13.55 50.60
CA THR A 584 -11.68 -14.07 50.71
C THR A 584 -12.33 -14.36 49.37
N GLN A 585 -11.81 -13.82 48.27
CA GLN A 585 -12.49 -13.89 46.98
C GLN A 585 -11.85 -14.87 45.98
N LEU A 586 -10.60 -15.30 46.16
CA LEU A 586 -9.85 -16.06 45.12
C LEU A 586 -9.40 -17.44 45.61
N ASN A 587 -10.19 -18.49 45.37
CA ASN A 587 -9.87 -19.88 45.76
C ASN A 587 -9.91 -20.87 44.58
N SER A 588 -10.48 -20.47 43.45
CA SER A 588 -10.61 -21.28 42.25
C SER A 588 -10.41 -20.45 40.99
N VAL A 589 -10.21 -21.10 39.83
CA VAL A 589 -10.20 -20.39 38.53
C VAL A 589 -11.54 -19.71 38.26
N ASP A 590 -12.66 -20.31 38.69
CA ASP A 590 -13.99 -19.68 38.64
C ASP A 590 -14.03 -18.34 39.36
N ASP A 591 -13.36 -18.23 40.51
CA ASP A 591 -13.24 -16.98 41.24
C ASP A 591 -12.39 -15.96 40.48
N LEU A 592 -11.30 -16.40 39.83
CA LEU A 592 -10.49 -15.53 38.97
C LEU A 592 -11.34 -14.94 37.83
N ILE A 593 -12.23 -15.75 37.23
CA ILE A 593 -13.16 -15.32 36.18
C ILE A 593 -14.16 -14.32 36.76
N LYS A 594 -14.88 -14.71 37.82
CA LYS A 594 -15.95 -13.91 38.45
C LYS A 594 -15.46 -12.55 38.91
N HIS A 595 -14.24 -12.47 39.41
CA HIS A 595 -13.67 -11.25 39.97
C HIS A 595 -12.78 -10.46 38.99
N ASN A 596 -12.77 -10.83 37.70
CA ASN A 596 -12.00 -10.17 36.63
C ASN A 596 -10.51 -10.06 36.95
N ILE A 597 -9.94 -11.18 37.37
CA ILE A 597 -8.52 -11.29 37.70
C ILE A 597 -7.71 -11.49 36.43
N ILE A 598 -6.51 -10.93 36.42
CA ILE A 598 -5.49 -11.10 35.39
C ILE A 598 -4.12 -11.36 36.05
N THR A 599 -3.15 -11.86 35.30
CA THR A 599 -1.76 -11.94 35.79
C THR A 599 -1.10 -10.57 35.91
N ASN A 600 -0.37 -10.33 37.00
CA ASN A 600 0.32 -9.08 37.29
C ASN A 600 1.71 -9.03 36.66
N ARG A 601 1.80 -8.71 35.36
CA ARG A 601 3.07 -8.69 34.61
C ARG A 601 3.25 -7.45 33.75
N HIS A 602 2.36 -7.25 32.77
CA HIS A 602 2.53 -6.22 31.74
C HIS A 602 1.50 -5.07 31.81
N TYR A 603 0.46 -5.18 32.64
CA TYR A 603 -0.67 -4.26 32.62
C TYR A 603 -0.82 -3.47 33.91
N GLN A 604 -0.96 -2.15 33.81
CA GLN A 604 -1.22 -1.26 34.94
C GLN A 604 -1.87 0.05 34.47
N GLY A 605 -2.85 0.54 35.24
CA GLY A 605 -3.54 1.80 34.94
C GLY A 605 -4.73 1.63 33.99
N THR A 606 -5.15 2.75 33.39
CA THR A 606 -6.35 2.82 32.53
C THR A 606 -5.98 2.55 31.07
N TYR A 607 -6.75 1.71 30.38
CA TYR A 607 -6.58 1.41 28.96
C TYR A 607 -7.78 1.89 28.13
N ARG A 608 -7.54 2.94 27.35
CA ARG A 608 -8.56 3.71 26.61
C ARG A 608 -8.44 3.42 25.11
N PRO A 609 -9.51 2.94 24.44
CA PRO A 609 -9.42 2.68 23.00
C PRO A 609 -9.20 3.93 22.13
N GLU A 610 -9.57 5.12 22.63
CA GLU A 610 -9.36 6.41 21.94
C GLU A 610 -7.95 6.99 22.05
N GLU A 611 -7.12 6.49 22.98
CA GLU A 611 -5.77 6.99 23.20
C GLU A 611 -4.77 6.07 22.52
N LEU A 612 -4.00 6.60 21.55
CA LEU A 612 -3.07 5.81 20.73
C LEU A 612 -2.20 4.83 21.55
N LYS A 613 -1.57 5.31 22.63
CA LYS A 613 -0.66 4.50 23.45
C LYS A 613 -1.36 3.29 24.08
N THR A 614 -2.58 3.47 24.59
CA THR A 614 -3.30 2.39 25.27
C THR A 614 -4.19 1.58 24.32
N ALA A 615 -4.59 2.14 23.18
CA ALA A 615 -5.15 1.42 22.05
C ALA A 615 -4.14 0.43 21.45
N TYR A 616 -2.84 0.79 21.42
CA TYR A 616 -1.73 -0.05 20.93
C TYR A 616 -1.28 -1.13 21.92
N VAL A 617 -2.03 -1.34 23.00
CA VAL A 617 -1.71 -2.39 23.98
C VAL A 617 -1.62 -3.76 23.32
N ASN A 618 -0.48 -4.41 23.51
CA ASN A 618 -0.24 -5.77 23.07
C ASN A 618 -0.64 -6.74 24.18
N VAL A 619 -1.79 -7.41 24.00
CA VAL A 619 -2.25 -8.46 24.91
C VAL A 619 -1.34 -9.68 24.74
N LYS A 620 -0.55 -10.07 25.75
CA LYS A 620 0.47 -11.11 25.65
C LYS A 620 -0.18 -12.49 25.73
N MET A 621 0.23 -13.41 24.86
CA MET A 621 -0.38 -14.75 24.79
C MET A 621 -0.21 -15.55 26.09
N VAL A 622 0.89 -15.33 26.80
CA VAL A 622 1.21 -16.04 28.05
C VAL A 622 0.62 -15.37 29.30
N ASP A 623 -0.01 -14.21 29.16
CA ASP A 623 -0.69 -13.51 30.26
C ASP A 623 -2.15 -13.92 30.32
N ALA A 624 -2.56 -14.44 31.48
CA ALA A 624 -3.93 -14.91 31.66
C ALA A 624 -4.87 -13.73 31.95
N ILE A 625 -5.96 -13.66 31.20
CA ILE A 625 -7.09 -12.73 31.44
C ILE A 625 -8.35 -13.59 31.65
N TYR A 626 -8.59 -13.94 32.91
CA TYR A 626 -9.60 -14.94 33.29
C TYR A 626 -11.03 -14.42 33.08
N GLY A 627 -11.35 -13.23 33.59
CA GLY A 627 -12.68 -12.64 33.46
C GLY A 627 -12.92 -11.95 32.13
N GLY A 628 -14.19 -11.77 31.74
CA GLY A 628 -14.56 -11.07 30.51
C GLY A 628 -14.65 -9.56 30.67
N ASN A 629 -14.74 -9.08 31.91
CA ASN A 629 -15.02 -7.70 32.28
C ASN A 629 -16.31 -7.15 31.62
N THR A 630 -17.35 -7.98 31.52
CA THR A 630 -18.58 -7.73 30.72
C THR A 630 -19.07 -6.29 30.80
N SER A 631 -18.97 -5.55 29.71
CA SER A 631 -19.43 -4.17 29.63
C SER A 631 -20.93 -4.09 29.34
N GLN A 632 -21.61 -3.10 29.93
CA GLN A 632 -23.00 -2.76 29.59
C GLN A 632 -23.08 -1.77 28.40
N GLY A 633 -21.93 -1.23 27.97
CA GLY A 633 -21.75 -0.46 26.72
C GLY A 633 -20.42 -0.83 26.05
N ALA A 634 -19.63 0.15 25.59
CA ALA A 634 -18.32 -0.08 25.00
C ALA A 634 -17.27 -0.59 26.03
N PRO A 635 -16.45 -1.61 25.69
CA PRO A 635 -15.39 -2.12 26.55
C PRO A 635 -14.13 -1.24 26.53
N GLY A 636 -13.15 -1.54 27.39
CA GLY A 636 -11.79 -0.98 27.32
C GLY A 636 -10.90 -1.70 26.30
N ALA A 637 -9.69 -1.19 26.07
CA ALA A 637 -8.83 -1.66 24.98
C ALA A 637 -8.29 -3.09 25.17
N ILE A 638 -8.00 -3.51 26.41
CA ILE A 638 -7.50 -4.86 26.69
C ILE A 638 -8.66 -5.86 26.54
N SER A 639 -9.79 -5.58 27.18
CA SER A 639 -10.97 -6.43 27.14
C SER A 639 -11.48 -6.61 25.72
N PHE A 640 -11.50 -5.53 24.92
CA PHE A 640 -11.92 -5.57 23.53
C PHE A 640 -11.12 -6.59 22.72
N LYS A 641 -9.79 -6.45 22.69
CA LYS A 641 -8.91 -7.35 21.94
C LYS A 641 -9.00 -8.77 22.44
N HIS A 642 -8.84 -8.98 23.75
CA HIS A 642 -8.85 -10.31 24.34
C HIS A 642 -10.17 -11.04 24.04
N ASN A 643 -11.32 -10.39 24.26
CA ASN A 643 -12.61 -11.02 24.07
C ASN A 643 -12.95 -11.23 22.59
N ALA A 644 -12.49 -10.36 21.67
CA ALA A 644 -12.66 -10.57 20.24
C ALA A 644 -11.98 -11.86 19.76
N PHE A 645 -10.74 -12.13 20.20
CA PHE A 645 -10.03 -13.39 19.89
C PHE A 645 -10.73 -14.61 20.47
N ARG A 646 -11.19 -14.53 21.73
CA ARG A 646 -11.91 -15.61 22.39
C ARG A 646 -13.25 -15.89 21.70
N MET A 647 -13.98 -14.85 21.29
CA MET A 647 -15.22 -14.97 20.53
C MET A 647 -14.99 -15.64 19.19
N TRP A 648 -13.91 -15.28 18.48
CA TRP A 648 -13.51 -15.96 17.26
C TRP A 648 -13.24 -17.44 17.51
N GLY A 649 -12.40 -17.77 18.50
CA GLY A 649 -12.04 -19.17 18.79
C GLY A 649 -13.23 -20.06 19.16
N TYR A 650 -14.28 -19.51 19.79
CA TYR A 650 -15.44 -20.31 20.22
C TYR A 650 -16.59 -20.33 19.21
N TYR A 651 -16.89 -19.19 18.58
CA TYR A 651 -18.07 -19.03 17.71
C TYR A 651 -17.71 -18.82 16.22
N GLY A 652 -16.42 -18.82 15.86
CA GLY A 652 -15.95 -18.56 14.50
C GLY A 652 -15.96 -17.07 14.14
N TYR A 653 -15.48 -16.76 12.94
CA TYR A 653 -15.32 -15.40 12.47
C TYR A 653 -16.66 -14.67 12.31
N GLU A 654 -17.62 -15.25 11.58
CA GLU A 654 -18.86 -14.53 11.24
C GLU A 654 -19.83 -14.36 12.41
N ASN A 655 -19.96 -15.37 13.26
CA ASN A 655 -20.87 -15.31 14.41
C ASN A 655 -20.17 -14.72 15.64
N GLY A 656 -18.92 -15.11 15.91
CA GLY A 656 -18.15 -14.65 17.05
C GLY A 656 -17.47 -13.31 16.83
N PHE A 657 -16.43 -13.29 15.98
CA PHE A 657 -15.59 -12.11 15.79
C PHE A 657 -16.40 -10.92 15.27
N LEU A 658 -17.13 -11.05 14.16
CA LEU A 658 -17.96 -9.97 13.62
C LEU A 658 -19.08 -9.58 14.58
N GLY A 659 -19.68 -10.53 15.29
CA GLY A 659 -20.70 -10.26 16.30
C GLY A 659 -20.19 -9.39 17.46
N TYR A 660 -18.92 -9.55 17.84
CA TYR A 660 -18.31 -8.83 18.96
C TYR A 660 -17.54 -7.57 18.57
N ALA A 661 -16.84 -7.60 17.44
CA ALA A 661 -15.91 -6.56 17.01
C ALA A 661 -16.56 -5.50 16.10
N SER A 662 -17.77 -5.73 15.58
CA SER A 662 -18.46 -4.75 14.74
C SER A 662 -19.70 -4.18 15.42
N ASN A 663 -20.34 -3.22 14.75
CA ASN A 663 -21.64 -2.69 15.16
C ASN A 663 -22.84 -3.54 14.66
N LYS A 664 -22.63 -4.79 14.21
CA LYS A 664 -23.66 -5.70 13.66
C LYS A 664 -24.97 -5.71 14.45
N TYR A 665 -24.90 -5.72 15.78
CA TYR A 665 -26.06 -5.81 16.66
C TYR A 665 -26.53 -4.46 17.23
N LYS A 666 -25.96 -3.32 16.78
CA LYS A 666 -26.27 -2.00 17.34
C LYS A 666 -27.73 -1.61 17.13
N ASP A 667 -28.22 -1.71 15.90
CA ASP A 667 -29.59 -1.30 15.58
C ASP A 667 -30.62 -2.19 16.28
N GLU A 668 -30.33 -3.49 16.39
CA GLU A 668 -31.15 -4.45 17.14
C GLU A 668 -31.19 -4.10 18.64
N ALA A 669 -30.04 -3.78 19.25
CA ALA A 669 -29.96 -3.35 20.65
C ALA A 669 -30.83 -2.11 20.92
N LEU A 670 -30.74 -1.10 20.04
CA LEU A 670 -31.55 0.11 20.12
C LEU A 670 -33.05 -0.20 20.00
N SER A 671 -33.42 -1.09 19.08
CA SER A 671 -34.82 -1.51 18.90
C SER A 671 -35.41 -2.27 20.10
N GLU A 672 -34.56 -2.96 20.85
CA GLU A 672 -34.91 -3.66 22.10
C GLU A 672 -34.81 -2.75 23.34
N GLY A 673 -34.66 -1.44 23.15
CA GLY A 673 -34.70 -0.45 24.23
C GLY A 673 -33.39 -0.30 25.00
N ARG A 674 -32.25 -0.74 24.45
CA ARG A 674 -30.93 -0.48 25.03
C ARG A 674 -30.34 0.80 24.45
N ASP A 675 -29.73 1.62 25.29
CA ASP A 675 -29.09 2.87 24.85
C ASP A 675 -27.70 2.67 24.20
N THR A 676 -27.07 1.50 24.43
CA THR A 676 -25.71 1.19 23.96
C THR A 676 -25.58 -0.28 23.56
N LEU A 677 -24.52 -0.60 22.81
CA LEU A 677 -24.18 -1.98 22.45
C LEU A 677 -23.19 -2.61 23.47
N GLY A 678 -23.76 -3.20 24.52
CA GLY A 678 -23.05 -3.92 25.58
C GLY A 678 -22.60 -5.34 25.21
N ASP A 679 -21.58 -5.83 25.92
CA ASP A 679 -21.10 -7.22 25.79
C ASP A 679 -22.17 -8.24 26.20
N ASP A 680 -23.00 -7.89 27.18
CA ASP A 680 -24.10 -8.70 27.69
C ASP A 680 -25.18 -8.94 26.63
N PHE A 681 -25.48 -7.93 25.81
CA PHE A 681 -26.37 -8.10 24.66
C PHE A 681 -25.72 -8.96 23.59
N ILE A 682 -24.47 -8.67 23.22
CA ILE A 682 -23.74 -9.40 22.19
C ILE A 682 -23.67 -10.89 22.53
N ILE A 683 -23.26 -11.25 23.75
CA ILE A 683 -23.15 -12.67 24.12
C ILE A 683 -24.50 -13.38 24.08
N GLN A 684 -25.59 -12.71 24.45
CA GLN A 684 -26.93 -13.29 24.32
C GLN A 684 -27.28 -13.56 22.84
N LYS A 685 -26.94 -12.66 21.92
CA LYS A 685 -27.16 -12.87 20.48
C LYS A 685 -26.31 -13.98 19.91
N VAL A 686 -24.99 -13.90 20.12
CA VAL A 686 -24.01 -14.86 19.57
C VAL A 686 -24.23 -16.27 20.13
N SER A 687 -24.59 -16.38 21.41
CA SER A 687 -24.85 -17.66 22.10
C SER A 687 -26.29 -18.16 22.00
N LYS A 688 -27.18 -17.39 21.34
CA LYS A 688 -28.63 -17.68 21.27
C LYS A 688 -29.28 -17.85 22.65
N GLY A 689 -28.93 -16.95 23.58
CA GLY A 689 -29.47 -16.88 24.93
C GLY A 689 -28.85 -17.86 25.93
N LYS A 690 -27.86 -18.68 25.53
CA LYS A 690 -27.23 -19.66 26.42
C LYS A 690 -26.46 -19.01 27.59
N PHE A 691 -25.87 -17.84 27.37
CA PHE A 691 -25.10 -17.11 28.38
C PHE A 691 -25.57 -15.67 28.48
N GLN A 692 -25.61 -15.12 29.70
CA GLN A 692 -26.09 -13.76 29.97
C GLN A 692 -24.95 -12.73 30.02
N ASN A 693 -23.73 -13.18 30.34
CA ASN A 693 -22.52 -12.37 30.42
C ASN A 693 -21.29 -13.18 29.97
N LEU A 694 -20.17 -12.50 29.77
CA LEU A 694 -18.93 -13.12 29.33
C LEU A 694 -18.31 -14.03 30.39
N GLU A 695 -18.52 -13.75 31.68
CA GLU A 695 -17.99 -14.57 32.77
C GLU A 695 -18.63 -15.97 32.81
N GLU A 696 -19.96 -16.06 32.65
CA GLU A 696 -20.69 -17.33 32.53
C GLU A 696 -20.20 -18.16 31.35
N TRP A 697 -20.04 -17.52 30.20
CA TRP A 697 -19.53 -18.17 28.98
C TRP A 697 -18.10 -18.67 29.18
N LYS A 698 -17.20 -17.84 29.71
CA LYS A 698 -15.79 -18.22 29.95
C LYS A 698 -15.68 -19.38 30.92
N LYS A 699 -16.43 -19.35 32.04
CA LYS A 699 -16.47 -20.47 33.00
C LYS A 699 -16.87 -21.77 32.29
N ALA A 700 -17.99 -21.76 31.56
CA ALA A 700 -18.46 -22.95 30.85
C ALA A 700 -17.43 -23.45 29.81
N TRP A 701 -16.68 -22.55 29.18
CA TRP A 701 -15.65 -22.93 28.22
C TRP A 701 -14.41 -23.52 28.92
N PHE A 702 -13.91 -22.93 30.01
CA PHE A 702 -12.83 -23.53 30.81
C PHE A 702 -13.20 -24.94 31.28
N ASP A 703 -14.40 -25.15 31.82
CA ASP A 703 -14.89 -26.48 32.21
C ASP A 703 -14.87 -27.48 31.05
N ALA A 704 -15.30 -27.04 29.87
CA ALA A 704 -15.27 -27.86 28.66
C ALA A 704 -13.85 -28.20 28.22
N ILE A 705 -12.91 -27.26 28.30
CA ILE A 705 -11.50 -27.47 27.96
C ILE A 705 -10.86 -28.49 28.87
N ILE A 706 -11.04 -28.37 30.18
CA ILE A 706 -10.47 -29.32 31.14
C ILE A 706 -11.08 -30.71 30.98
N THR A 707 -12.39 -30.78 30.72
CA THR A 707 -13.05 -32.05 30.39
C THR A 707 -12.47 -32.70 29.14
N LYS A 708 -12.15 -31.92 28.10
CA LYS A 708 -11.51 -32.44 26.88
C LYS A 708 -10.06 -32.85 27.13
N ALA A 709 -9.27 -32.02 27.79
CA ALA A 709 -7.86 -32.27 28.05
C ALA A 709 -7.65 -33.56 28.86
N LYS A 710 -8.51 -33.82 29.86
CA LYS A 710 -8.50 -35.08 30.64
C LYS A 710 -8.85 -36.33 29.82
N ARG A 711 -9.46 -36.19 28.64
CA ARG A 711 -9.68 -37.32 27.72
C ARG A 711 -8.45 -37.63 26.87
N GLY A 712 -7.60 -36.64 26.63
CA GLY A 712 -6.38 -36.80 25.85
C GLY A 712 -5.83 -35.47 25.35
N ILE A 713 -4.51 -35.41 25.24
CA ILE A 713 -3.76 -34.34 24.58
C ILE A 713 -2.79 -34.97 23.58
N HIS A 714 -2.39 -34.23 22.55
CA HIS A 714 -1.30 -34.69 21.68
C HIS A 714 -0.02 -34.87 22.46
N SER A 715 0.76 -35.88 22.09
CA SER A 715 2.01 -36.17 22.78
C SER A 715 3.15 -35.27 22.28
N PHE A 716 3.93 -34.70 23.18
CA PHE A 716 5.10 -33.87 22.87
C PHE A 716 6.17 -34.00 23.96
N GLU A 717 7.37 -33.53 23.68
CA GLU A 717 8.49 -33.54 24.63
C GLU A 717 8.81 -32.12 25.12
N ILE A 718 9.04 -31.98 26.44
CA ILE A 718 9.59 -30.78 27.08
C ILE A 718 10.78 -31.19 27.94
N ASP A 719 11.95 -30.62 27.66
CA ASP A 719 13.17 -30.80 28.46
C ASP A 719 13.49 -32.30 28.76
N GLY A 720 13.31 -33.18 27.77
CA GLY A 720 13.54 -34.63 27.87
C GLY A 720 12.39 -35.44 28.51
N GLN A 721 11.28 -34.80 28.88
CA GLN A 721 10.10 -35.46 29.44
C GLN A 721 8.99 -35.59 28.40
N GLN A 722 8.50 -36.81 28.19
CA GLN A 722 7.36 -37.08 27.31
C GLN A 722 6.04 -36.74 28.02
N ILE A 723 5.28 -35.81 27.45
CA ILE A 723 3.97 -35.35 27.91
C ILE A 723 2.92 -35.92 26.97
N ASP A 724 2.04 -36.77 27.50
CA ASP A 724 1.02 -37.53 26.74
C ASP A 724 -0.36 -37.54 27.41
N SER A 725 -0.50 -36.82 28.53
CA SER A 725 -1.70 -36.81 29.38
C SER A 725 -1.82 -35.48 30.11
N TYR A 726 -3.06 -35.15 30.51
CA TYR A 726 -3.35 -33.95 31.29
C TYR A 726 -2.59 -33.94 32.61
N GLU A 727 -2.50 -35.09 33.28
CA GLU A 727 -1.85 -35.24 34.58
C GLU A 727 -0.35 -34.91 34.50
N LYS A 728 0.36 -35.43 33.49
CA LYS A 728 1.78 -35.10 33.28
C LYS A 728 1.98 -33.61 32.95
N LEU A 729 1.08 -33.02 32.17
CA LEU A 729 1.14 -31.58 31.89
C LEU A 729 0.91 -30.76 33.17
N GLN A 730 -0.05 -31.17 34.01
CA GLN A 730 -0.30 -30.53 35.30
C GLN A 730 0.92 -30.64 36.22
N ASP A 731 1.59 -31.79 36.26
CA ASP A 731 2.80 -32.00 37.06
C ASP A 731 3.95 -31.07 36.64
N LEU A 732 4.08 -30.75 35.34
CA LEU A 732 5.04 -29.74 34.87
C LEU A 732 4.71 -28.34 35.41
N PHE A 733 3.43 -27.96 35.39
CA PHE A 733 3.00 -26.67 35.93
C PHE A 733 3.17 -26.62 37.46
N ASP A 734 2.91 -27.72 38.17
CA ASP A 734 3.16 -27.84 39.61
C ASP A 734 4.64 -27.57 39.93
N GLN A 735 5.55 -28.16 39.16
CA GLN A 735 7.01 -27.95 39.32
C GLN A 735 7.43 -26.51 39.00
N ALA A 736 6.92 -25.93 37.91
CA ALA A 736 7.26 -24.56 37.51
C ALA A 736 6.76 -23.54 38.55
N VAL A 737 5.50 -23.65 38.99
CA VAL A 737 4.90 -22.78 40.00
C VAL A 737 5.57 -22.97 41.37
N GLU A 738 5.93 -24.20 41.75
CA GLU A 738 6.72 -24.44 42.97
C GLU A 738 8.09 -23.75 42.93
N THR A 739 8.76 -23.80 41.78
CA THR A 739 10.06 -23.14 41.59
C THR A 739 9.94 -21.63 41.69
N ASP A 740 8.97 -21.04 41.00
CA ASP A 740 8.65 -19.62 41.10
C ASP A 740 8.24 -19.21 42.53
N TYR A 741 7.43 -20.02 43.21
CA TYR A 741 7.03 -19.79 44.59
C TYR A 741 8.22 -19.74 45.55
N ARG A 742 9.16 -20.70 45.43
CA ARG A 742 10.41 -20.69 46.22
C ARG A 742 11.24 -19.45 45.91
N ASN A 743 11.44 -19.11 44.64
CA ASN A 743 12.20 -17.93 44.24
C ASN A 743 11.58 -16.65 44.82
N PHE A 744 10.27 -16.50 44.69
CA PHE A 744 9.53 -15.37 45.28
C PHE A 744 9.76 -15.26 46.80
N LYS A 745 9.74 -16.38 47.54
CA LYS A 745 10.02 -16.38 48.99
C LYS A 745 11.41 -15.88 49.36
N TYR A 746 12.37 -16.00 48.46
CA TYR A 746 13.74 -15.50 48.61
C TYR A 746 13.99 -14.17 47.89
N GLY A 747 12.94 -13.44 47.49
CA GLY A 747 13.05 -12.12 46.84
C GLY A 747 13.39 -12.16 45.35
N GLY A 748 13.31 -13.33 44.71
CA GLY A 748 13.48 -13.53 43.28
C GLY A 748 12.21 -13.26 42.46
N SER A 749 12.25 -13.62 41.17
CA SER A 749 11.10 -13.47 40.26
C SER A 749 9.89 -14.31 40.69
N VAL A 750 8.70 -13.79 40.41
CA VAL A 750 7.40 -14.36 40.80
C VAL A 750 6.86 -15.35 39.77
N ALA A 751 7.25 -15.32 38.50
CA ALA A 751 6.59 -16.14 37.45
C ALA A 751 7.48 -16.54 36.27
N ASN A 752 8.81 -16.42 36.38
CA ASN A 752 9.72 -16.62 35.23
C ASN A 752 9.62 -18.05 34.66
N TYR A 753 9.60 -19.06 35.53
CA TYR A 753 9.61 -20.46 35.09
C TYR A 753 8.26 -20.86 34.51
N THR A 754 7.17 -20.40 35.11
CA THR A 754 5.81 -20.63 34.64
C THR A 754 5.55 -19.97 33.28
N VAL A 755 6.00 -18.72 33.09
CA VAL A 755 5.88 -18.02 31.79
C VAL A 755 6.69 -18.73 30.70
N ALA A 756 7.92 -19.16 31.02
CA ALA A 756 8.76 -19.91 30.08
C ALA A 756 8.11 -21.25 29.70
N LEU A 757 7.53 -21.96 30.67
CA LEU A 757 6.80 -23.21 30.42
C LEU A 757 5.58 -22.98 29.51
N LYS A 758 4.74 -21.97 29.80
CA LYS A 758 3.57 -21.64 28.96
C LYS A 758 3.96 -21.40 27.51
N LYS A 759 5.03 -20.62 27.29
CA LYS A 759 5.59 -20.40 25.96
C LYS A 759 5.95 -21.73 25.28
N LYS A 760 6.81 -22.54 25.92
CA LYS A 760 7.30 -23.80 25.34
C LYS A 760 6.14 -24.76 25.04
N VAL A 761 5.21 -24.94 25.97
CA VAL A 761 4.06 -25.84 25.80
C VAL A 761 3.16 -25.36 24.65
N PHE A 762 2.85 -24.06 24.58
CA PHE A 762 2.05 -23.53 23.49
C PHE A 762 2.72 -23.79 22.12
N GLN A 763 4.01 -23.47 21.99
CA GLN A 763 4.74 -23.67 20.75
C GLN A 763 4.82 -25.16 20.36
N LYS A 764 4.98 -26.07 21.34
CA LYS A 764 4.96 -27.52 21.10
C LYS A 764 3.58 -28.03 20.69
N LEU A 765 2.50 -27.57 21.34
CA LEU A 765 1.14 -27.92 20.94
C LEU A 765 0.83 -27.44 19.53
N LEU A 766 1.23 -26.21 19.18
CA LEU A 766 1.13 -25.69 17.82
C LEU A 766 1.91 -26.57 16.83
N GLN A 767 3.13 -26.99 17.20
CA GLN A 767 3.97 -27.84 16.35
C GLN A 767 3.35 -29.21 16.08
N VAL A 768 3.03 -29.97 17.13
CA VAL A 768 2.57 -31.37 17.01
C VAL A 768 1.18 -31.51 16.41
N THR A 769 0.39 -30.43 16.41
CA THR A 769 -0.93 -30.38 15.76
C THR A 769 -0.88 -29.90 14.30
N ASP A 770 0.32 -29.72 13.74
CA ASP A 770 0.57 -29.05 12.45
C ASP A 770 -0.17 -27.71 12.35
N ALA A 771 0.18 -26.80 13.26
CA ALA A 771 -0.45 -25.51 13.44
C ALA A 771 -1.96 -25.60 13.65
N PHE A 772 -2.39 -26.44 14.59
CA PHE A 772 -3.80 -26.69 14.91
C PHE A 772 -4.66 -27.09 13.69
N SER A 773 -4.05 -27.66 12.64
CA SER A 773 -4.81 -28.30 11.56
C SER A 773 -5.50 -29.58 12.05
N SER A 774 -4.89 -30.23 13.05
CA SER A 774 -5.52 -31.29 13.85
C SER A 774 -6.19 -30.69 15.09
N GLU A 775 -7.29 -31.31 15.53
CA GLU A 775 -7.93 -30.97 16.81
C GLU A 775 -6.93 -31.02 17.96
N LEU A 776 -6.92 -30.00 18.82
CA LEU A 776 -6.02 -29.93 19.99
C LEU A 776 -6.19 -31.12 20.93
N PHE A 777 -7.43 -31.61 21.08
CA PHE A 777 -7.77 -32.74 21.92
C PHE A 777 -8.17 -33.93 21.03
N PRO A 778 -7.32 -34.96 20.90
CA PRO A 778 -7.68 -36.15 20.14
C PRO A 778 -8.91 -36.83 20.77
N LYS A 779 -9.77 -37.40 19.92
CA LYS A 779 -10.81 -38.32 20.39
C LYS A 779 -10.09 -39.60 20.80
N GLY A 780 -10.05 -39.89 22.10
CA GLY A 780 -9.40 -41.08 22.66
C GLY A 780 -9.95 -42.39 22.14
#